data_AF-A0A1Q8RSP7-F1
#
_entry.id   AF-A0A1Q8RSP7-F1
#
_cell.length_a   1.000
_cell.length_b   1.000
_cell.length_c   1.000
_cell.angle_alpha   90.00
_cell.angle_beta   90.00
_cell.angle_gamma   90.00
#
_symmetry.space_group_name_H-M   'P 1'
#
loop_
_entity.id
_entity.type
_entity.pdbx_description
1 polymer ?
#
loop_
_entity_poly.entity_id
_entity_poly.type
_entity_poly.pdbx_seq_one_letter_code
_entity_poly.pdbx_strand_id
1 'polypeptide(L)'
;MSWKLTKKLKETHLGPLASTFSRSPSTSTITDSEKSQANLAGSATPTVEGNIAASEAMAQAPVVNPPKPGILVVTLHEGQGFSLPEQHRQAFASSHQGSLSTGGALSVAGSVRPGSSQRVTGSFINGSARPQTSGGGFTGIPTNHGRISGKYMPYALLDFDKMQVFVNSVEGTPENPLWAGGNTQYKFDVSRVTELVIHLYMRNPMAPPGSGRSQDIFLGVARINPRFEEKHSFVEDPKANKKDREKAAAEFAHRERALGHSGVEWVDVQYGTGKLKIGVEYVENRAGKLKIEDFELLKVVGKGSFGKVMQVRKKDTNRIYALKTIRKAHIISRSEVAHTLAERSVLAQINNPFIVPLKFTFQSPEKLYFVLAFVNGGELFHHLQKEQRFDVNRSRFYTAELLCALECLHGFNVIYRDLKPENILLDYQGHIALCDFGLCKLDMKDEDRTNTFCGTPEYLAPELLMGQGYNKTVDWWTLGVLLYEMLTGLPPFYDENTNEMYRKILSEPLHFPGHDVVPPAAKDLLTKLLNRDPKERLGANGSAEIKAHPFFHAIDWRKLLQRKYEPAFKPNVVDALDTANFDPEFTSEAPQDSYVEGPMLSQTMQNQFQGFSYNRPIAGLGDAGGSVKDPSFVGSIQDR
;
A
#
# COMPACT_ATOMS: atom_id res chain seq x y z
N MET A 1 -25.88 3.91 27.67
CA MET A 1 -26.21 5.11 26.87
C MET A 1 -25.32 5.18 25.61
N SER A 2 -24.00 5.03 25.73
CA SER A 2 -23.03 5.05 24.60
C SER A 2 -23.33 4.05 23.46
N TRP A 3 -23.74 2.81 23.75
CA TRP A 3 -23.97 1.78 22.72
C TRP A 3 -25.17 2.03 21.77
N LYS A 4 -26.15 2.86 22.17
CA LYS A 4 -27.28 3.24 21.30
C LYS A 4 -26.95 4.45 20.43
N LEU A 5 -25.99 5.28 20.84
CA LEU A 5 -25.56 6.48 20.14
C LEU A 5 -24.78 6.13 18.86
N THR A 6 -23.94 5.09 18.94
CA THR A 6 -23.06 4.64 17.84
C THR A 6 -23.73 3.74 16.81
N LYS A 7 -24.81 3.05 17.17
CA LYS A 7 -25.68 2.39 16.19
C LYS A 7 -26.49 3.39 15.36
N LYS A 8 -26.91 4.51 15.97
CA LYS A 8 -27.59 5.64 15.30
C LYS A 8 -26.66 6.43 14.36
N LEU A 9 -25.37 6.53 14.70
CA LEU A 9 -24.32 7.06 13.81
C LEU A 9 -24.30 6.29 12.47
N LYS A 10 -24.28 4.95 12.49
CA LYS A 10 -24.35 4.12 11.27
C LYS A 10 -25.62 4.37 10.43
N GLU A 11 -26.78 4.57 11.07
CA GLU A 11 -28.05 4.82 10.40
C GLU A 11 -28.15 6.23 9.76
N THR A 12 -27.43 7.22 10.29
CA THR A 12 -27.39 8.59 9.72
C THR A 12 -26.43 8.71 8.53
N HIS A 13 -25.41 7.85 8.42
CA HIS A 13 -24.48 7.80 7.27
C HIS A 13 -25.04 7.12 6.02
N LEU A 14 -26.24 6.51 6.08
CA LEU A 14 -26.89 5.83 4.94
C LEU A 14 -28.10 6.59 4.36
N GLY A 15 -28.41 7.80 4.84
CA GLY A 15 -29.48 8.64 4.31
C GLY A 15 -29.03 9.50 3.12
N PRO A 16 -29.81 9.59 2.02
CA PRO A 16 -29.50 10.52 0.93
C PRO A 16 -29.84 11.95 1.39
N LEU A 17 -28.84 12.71 1.82
CA LEU A 17 -28.95 14.17 1.90
C LEU A 17 -28.85 14.76 0.48
N ALA A 18 -29.89 14.53 -0.31
CA ALA A 18 -30.09 15.16 -1.62
C ALA A 18 -31.60 15.28 -1.90
N SER A 19 -32.31 16.04 -1.07
CA SER A 19 -33.71 16.41 -1.36
C SER A 19 -34.14 17.66 -0.63
N THR A 20 -33.44 18.78 -0.84
CA THR A 20 -34.06 20.12 -0.86
C THR A 20 -33.05 21.12 -1.42
N PHE A 21 -33.54 22.20 -2.00
CA PHE A 21 -32.82 23.28 -2.69
C PHE A 21 -32.66 23.08 -4.21
N SER A 22 -33.77 23.37 -4.88
CA SER A 22 -33.85 23.84 -6.26
C SER A 22 -32.80 24.92 -6.54
N ARG A 23 -31.92 24.69 -7.53
CA ARG A 23 -31.03 25.72 -8.07
C ARG A 23 -31.73 26.45 -9.22
N SER A 24 -31.96 27.75 -9.04
CA SER A 24 -32.28 28.67 -10.14
C SER A 24 -30.97 29.15 -10.78
N PRO A 25 -30.82 29.12 -12.11
CA PRO A 25 -29.65 29.72 -12.76
C PRO A 25 -29.83 31.24 -12.86
N SER A 26 -28.91 32.01 -12.27
CA SER A 26 -28.83 33.46 -12.42
C SER A 26 -28.04 33.81 -13.69
N THR A 27 -28.75 34.37 -14.67
CA THR A 27 -28.21 34.96 -15.90
C THR A 27 -27.42 36.23 -15.56
N SER A 28 -26.18 36.35 -16.06
CA SER A 28 -25.41 37.60 -16.02
C SER A 28 -25.34 38.18 -17.42
N THR A 29 -25.96 39.34 -17.60
CA THR A 29 -25.97 40.17 -18.81
C THR A 29 -24.67 40.96 -18.89
N ILE A 30 -23.90 40.81 -19.97
CA ILE A 30 -22.85 41.77 -20.34
C ILE A 30 -23.03 42.11 -21.82
N THR A 31 -23.01 43.42 -22.07
CA THR A 31 -23.38 44.15 -23.27
C THR A 31 -22.35 44.05 -24.40
N ASP A 32 -22.85 44.03 -25.63
CA ASP A 32 -22.12 44.13 -26.89
C ASP A 32 -21.28 45.41 -27.01
N SER A 33 -20.09 45.30 -27.58
CA SER A 33 -19.47 46.37 -28.37
C SER A 33 -18.50 45.79 -29.41
N GLU A 34 -18.43 46.49 -30.53
CA GLU A 34 -18.25 45.97 -31.88
C GLU A 34 -16.80 45.79 -32.36
N LYS A 35 -16.68 44.89 -33.34
CA LYS A 35 -15.74 44.77 -34.47
C LYS A 35 -14.68 45.88 -34.68
N SER A 36 -13.45 45.45 -34.93
CA SER A 36 -12.65 45.96 -36.07
C SER A 36 -11.70 44.89 -36.60
N GLN A 37 -11.73 44.67 -37.91
CA GLN A 37 -10.87 43.80 -38.70
C GLN A 37 -9.50 44.46 -38.97
N ALA A 38 -8.43 43.67 -39.04
CA ALA A 38 -7.34 43.92 -39.97
C ALA A 38 -6.55 42.62 -40.27
N ASN A 39 -6.55 42.25 -41.55
CA ASN A 39 -5.71 41.22 -42.16
C ASN A 39 -4.22 41.61 -42.15
N LEU A 40 -3.33 40.61 -42.18
CA LEU A 40 -2.27 40.50 -43.21
C LEU A 40 -1.49 39.17 -43.09
N ALA A 41 -1.31 38.53 -44.25
CA ALA A 41 -0.55 37.31 -44.49
C ALA A 41 0.93 37.60 -44.72
N GLY A 42 1.79 36.56 -44.67
CA GLY A 42 3.08 36.60 -45.39
C GLY A 42 4.22 35.79 -44.77
N SER A 43 4.60 34.74 -45.48
CA SER A 43 5.78 33.86 -45.36
C SER A 43 7.14 34.54 -45.15
N ALA A 44 8.09 33.85 -44.51
CA ALA A 44 9.39 33.47 -45.10
C ALA A 44 10.27 32.70 -44.09
N THR A 45 10.81 31.56 -44.52
CA THR A 45 12.02 30.93 -43.97
C THR A 45 13.27 31.72 -44.37
N PRO A 46 14.36 31.61 -43.59
CA PRO A 46 15.61 31.26 -44.25
C PRO A 46 16.45 30.24 -43.46
N THR A 47 17.05 29.33 -44.22
CA THR A 47 18.17 28.45 -43.88
C THR A 47 19.50 29.19 -44.03
N VAL A 48 20.41 29.07 -43.06
CA VAL A 48 21.86 29.20 -43.28
C VAL A 48 22.61 28.21 -42.37
N GLU A 49 23.47 27.42 -43.00
CA GLU A 49 24.39 26.44 -42.42
C GLU A 49 25.56 27.10 -41.68
N GLY A 50 26.11 26.43 -40.66
CA GLY A 50 27.36 26.83 -40.02
C GLY A 50 27.79 25.87 -38.91
N ASN A 51 28.73 24.98 -39.23
CA ASN A 51 29.40 24.03 -38.35
C ASN A 51 29.96 24.66 -37.06
N ILE A 52 29.51 24.20 -35.89
CA ILE A 52 30.36 24.02 -34.70
C ILE A 52 29.94 22.71 -34.02
N ALA A 53 30.79 21.69 -34.17
CA ALA A 53 30.72 20.46 -33.39
C ALA A 53 31.50 20.63 -32.08
N ALA A 54 31.07 19.85 -31.09
CA ALA A 54 31.76 19.50 -29.85
C ALA A 54 31.75 20.56 -28.73
N SER A 55 30.82 20.41 -27.79
CA SER A 55 31.10 19.92 -26.42
C SER A 55 29.93 20.23 -25.49
N GLU A 56 28.89 19.40 -25.48
CA GLU A 56 27.88 19.40 -24.41
C GLU A 56 27.14 18.06 -24.41
N ALA A 57 27.87 17.00 -24.07
CA ALA A 57 27.30 15.69 -23.77
C ALA A 57 27.82 15.24 -22.40
N MET A 58 27.31 15.87 -21.34
CA MET A 58 27.42 15.34 -19.98
C MET A 58 26.05 15.29 -19.32
N ALA A 59 25.64 14.05 -19.02
CA ALA A 59 24.68 13.64 -17.99
C ALA A 59 23.24 14.17 -18.09
N GLN A 60 22.51 13.82 -19.16
CA GLN A 60 21.08 13.52 -18.96
C GLN A 60 20.98 12.14 -18.31
N ALA A 61 20.48 12.09 -17.07
CA ALA A 61 20.08 10.84 -16.43
C ALA A 61 19.14 10.07 -17.37
N PRO A 62 19.25 8.74 -17.48
CA PRO A 62 18.41 7.97 -18.39
C PRO A 62 16.94 8.22 -18.02
N VAL A 63 16.17 8.73 -18.98
CA VAL A 63 14.72 8.85 -18.86
C VAL A 63 14.19 7.42 -18.75
N VAL A 64 13.89 6.99 -17.52
CA VAL A 64 13.28 5.68 -17.28
C VAL A 64 11.86 5.75 -17.82
N ASN A 65 11.65 5.15 -18.99
CA ASN A 65 10.31 4.95 -19.52
C ASN A 65 9.54 4.05 -18.54
N PRO A 66 8.27 4.36 -18.27
CA PRO A 66 7.46 3.57 -17.36
C PRO A 66 7.19 2.21 -18.00
N PRO A 67 7.13 1.14 -17.19
CA PRO A 67 6.90 -0.18 -17.69
C PRO A 67 5.50 -0.25 -18.30
N LYS A 68 5.40 -1.00 -19.38
CA LYS A 68 4.10 -1.33 -19.96
C LYS A 68 3.31 -2.20 -18.95
N PRO A 69 1.97 -2.29 -19.06
CA PRO A 69 1.21 -3.23 -18.24
C PRO A 69 1.74 -4.64 -18.47
N GLY A 70 1.95 -5.39 -17.40
CA GLY A 70 2.47 -6.75 -17.53
C GLY A 70 2.29 -7.57 -16.27
N ILE A 71 2.76 -8.80 -16.35
CA ILE A 71 2.77 -9.74 -15.22
C ILE A 71 4.23 -10.05 -14.92
N LEU A 72 4.62 -9.81 -13.67
CA LEU A 72 5.87 -10.30 -13.12
C LEU A 72 5.66 -11.71 -12.60
N VAL A 73 6.32 -12.67 -13.20
CA VAL A 73 6.32 -14.08 -12.81
C VAL A 73 7.55 -14.33 -11.96
N VAL A 74 7.32 -14.75 -10.71
CA VAL A 74 8.35 -15.03 -9.72
C VAL A 74 8.35 -16.51 -9.38
N THR A 75 9.53 -17.12 -9.42
CA THR A 75 9.73 -18.55 -9.12
C THR A 75 10.84 -18.70 -8.09
N LEU A 76 10.54 -19.33 -6.95
CA LEU A 76 11.55 -19.69 -5.95
C LEU A 76 12.02 -21.12 -6.19
N HIS A 77 13.33 -21.31 -6.31
CA HIS A 77 13.92 -22.62 -6.59
C HIS A 77 14.53 -23.23 -5.34
N GLU A 78 15.61 -22.64 -4.83
CA GLU A 78 16.40 -23.23 -3.74
C GLU A 78 17.18 -22.14 -2.99
N GLY A 79 17.41 -22.38 -1.70
CA GLY A 79 18.28 -21.57 -0.85
C GLY A 79 19.54 -22.36 -0.52
N GLN A 80 20.65 -21.67 -0.29
CA GLN A 80 21.90 -22.30 0.08
C GLN A 80 22.62 -21.51 1.19
N GLY A 81 23.09 -22.21 2.22
CA GLY A 81 23.94 -21.65 3.27
C GLY A 81 23.22 -20.68 4.21
N PHE A 82 21.93 -20.90 4.46
CA PHE A 82 21.21 -20.16 5.48
C PHE A 82 21.73 -20.52 6.87
N SER A 83 21.60 -19.61 7.81
CA SER A 83 21.95 -19.87 9.20
C SER A 83 21.01 -19.17 10.14
N LEU A 84 20.87 -19.73 11.34
CA LEU A 84 20.15 -19.11 12.43
C LEU A 84 20.92 -17.90 12.97
N PRO A 85 20.26 -16.75 13.17
CA PRO A 85 20.84 -15.64 13.91
C PRO A 85 21.31 -16.10 15.30
N GLU A 86 22.42 -15.56 15.78
CA GLU A 86 23.07 -15.97 17.04
C GLU A 86 22.08 -16.07 18.21
N GLN A 87 21.22 -15.06 18.36
CA GLN A 87 20.22 -14.96 19.41
C GLN A 87 19.17 -16.10 19.42
N HIS A 88 19.01 -16.81 18.30
CA HIS A 88 18.02 -17.88 18.14
C HIS A 88 18.62 -19.28 17.99
N ARG A 89 19.96 -19.44 18.05
CA ARG A 89 20.59 -20.78 17.94
C ARG A 89 20.16 -21.75 19.04
N GLN A 90 19.83 -21.24 20.22
CA GLN A 90 19.35 -22.06 21.34
C GLN A 90 17.84 -22.34 21.29
N ALA A 91 17.08 -21.67 20.41
CA ALA A 91 15.62 -21.80 20.36
C ALA A 91 15.15 -23.23 20.08
N PHE A 92 15.99 -24.03 19.40
CA PHE A 92 15.71 -25.43 19.06
C PHE A 92 16.47 -26.44 19.92
N ALA A 93 17.32 -26.01 20.85
CA ALA A 93 18.09 -26.92 21.71
C ALA A 93 17.24 -27.51 22.86
N SER A 94 16.16 -26.83 23.26
CA SER A 94 15.34 -27.17 24.43
C SER A 94 14.29 -28.26 24.18
N SER A 95 13.99 -28.64 22.93
CA SER A 95 12.95 -29.64 22.64
C SER A 95 13.34 -31.10 22.97
N HIS A 96 14.56 -31.34 23.46
CA HIS A 96 15.07 -32.68 23.71
C HIS A 96 14.85 -33.23 25.14
N GLN A 97 14.22 -32.49 26.06
CA GLN A 97 13.96 -32.98 27.44
C GLN A 97 12.62 -33.73 27.64
N GLY A 98 11.84 -33.96 26.58
CA GLY A 98 10.45 -34.44 26.70
C GLY A 98 10.19 -35.93 26.47
N SER A 99 11.19 -36.82 26.39
CA SER A 99 10.90 -38.25 26.22
C SER A 99 12.01 -39.15 26.79
N LEU A 100 12.00 -39.32 28.11
CA LEU A 100 12.58 -40.49 28.75
C LEU A 100 11.48 -41.13 29.59
N SER A 101 11.03 -42.28 29.09
CA SER A 101 10.10 -43.20 29.74
C SER A 101 10.53 -43.48 31.18
N THR A 102 9.60 -43.30 32.11
CA THR A 102 9.65 -43.79 33.49
C THR A 102 9.66 -45.32 33.48
N GLY A 103 10.85 -45.92 33.46
CA GLY A 103 11.07 -47.34 33.74
C GLY A 103 12.03 -47.45 34.92
N GLY A 104 11.49 -47.66 36.12
CA GLY A 104 12.25 -47.73 37.37
C GLY A 104 13.25 -48.87 37.39
N ALA A 105 14.49 -48.55 37.75
CA ALA A 105 15.54 -49.51 38.05
C ALA A 105 15.42 -49.97 39.52
N LEU A 106 15.38 -51.29 39.73
CA LEU A 106 15.73 -51.92 41.01
C LEU A 106 17.20 -52.37 40.94
N SER A 107 17.94 -51.94 41.96
CA SER A 107 19.35 -52.22 42.25
C SER A 107 19.61 -53.68 42.60
N VAL A 108 20.74 -54.26 42.15
CA VAL A 108 21.59 -55.18 42.96
C VAL A 108 23.04 -55.13 42.43
N ALA A 109 23.98 -55.22 43.38
CA ALA A 109 25.43 -55.03 43.32
C ALA A 109 26.26 -56.23 42.79
N GLY A 110 27.56 -55.98 42.54
CA GLY A 110 28.65 -56.99 42.49
C GLY A 110 29.62 -56.79 41.31
N SER A 111 30.77 -56.12 41.45
CA SER A 111 32.11 -56.59 41.89
C SER A 111 33.04 -57.19 40.79
N VAL A 112 34.30 -56.70 40.80
CA VAL A 112 35.59 -57.38 40.46
C VAL A 112 36.11 -57.41 38.99
N ARG A 113 37.05 -56.48 38.73
CA ARG A 113 38.43 -56.59 38.15
C ARG A 113 38.73 -57.09 36.70
N PRO A 114 39.95 -56.74 36.16
CA PRO A 114 40.22 -56.49 34.75
C PRO A 114 41.03 -57.60 34.04
N GLY A 115 40.98 -57.65 32.70
CA GLY A 115 41.91 -58.50 31.93
C GLY A 115 41.62 -58.62 30.43
N SER A 116 42.54 -58.04 29.63
CA SER A 116 43.07 -58.47 28.33
C SER A 116 42.18 -59.03 27.18
N SER A 117 42.34 -58.33 26.04
CA SER A 117 42.74 -58.81 24.70
C SER A 117 41.75 -59.50 23.74
N GLN A 118 41.85 -58.99 22.49
CA GLN A 118 41.57 -59.60 21.18
C GLN A 118 40.14 -59.55 20.60
N ARG A 119 39.98 -58.62 19.62
CA ARG A 119 39.58 -58.81 18.19
C ARG A 119 38.99 -60.19 17.85
N VAL A 120 37.94 -60.39 17.02
CA VAL A 120 37.20 -59.64 15.99
C VAL A 120 35.99 -60.52 15.67
N THR A 121 34.80 -59.97 15.40
CA THR A 121 33.87 -60.46 14.36
C THR A 121 32.88 -59.35 14.01
N GLY A 122 32.82 -59.05 12.72
CA GLY A 122 32.05 -57.94 12.18
C GLY A 122 30.54 -58.19 12.15
N SER A 123 29.79 -57.09 12.14
CA SER A 123 28.47 -57.04 11.56
C SER A 123 28.37 -55.77 10.72
N PHE A 124 28.14 -55.98 9.43
CA PHE A 124 27.84 -54.96 8.45
C PHE A 124 26.46 -54.41 8.75
N ILE A 125 26.36 -53.15 9.17
CA ILE A 125 25.10 -52.40 9.08
C ILE A 125 25.34 -51.22 8.15
N ASN A 126 24.89 -51.46 6.93
CA ASN A 126 24.55 -50.46 5.94
C ASN A 126 23.46 -49.55 6.55
N GLY A 127 23.75 -48.26 6.72
CA GLY A 127 22.85 -47.34 7.41
C GLY A 127 23.01 -45.92 6.87
N SER A 128 22.19 -45.62 5.87
CA SER A 128 21.78 -44.29 5.40
C SER A 128 22.31 -43.09 6.18
N ALA A 129 23.07 -42.25 5.47
CA ALA A 129 23.55 -40.95 5.93
C ALA A 129 22.44 -40.16 6.63
N ARG A 130 22.61 -39.96 7.95
CA ARG A 130 21.86 -39.02 8.77
C ARG A 130 22.15 -37.60 8.23
N PRO A 131 21.16 -36.78 7.85
CA PRO A 131 21.43 -35.39 7.46
C PRO A 131 21.96 -34.65 8.69
N GLN A 132 23.29 -34.46 8.77
CA GLN A 132 23.94 -33.68 9.82
C GLN A 132 23.84 -32.20 9.47
N THR A 133 22.88 -31.48 10.06
CA THR A 133 22.79 -30.00 10.01
C THR A 133 23.84 -29.38 10.92
N SER A 134 25.10 -29.35 10.47
CA SER A 134 26.24 -28.96 11.32
C SER A 134 26.78 -27.55 11.06
N GLY A 135 26.46 -26.91 9.92
CA GLY A 135 27.01 -25.60 9.54
C GLY A 135 26.18 -24.40 9.99
N GLY A 136 24.86 -24.44 9.80
CA GLY A 136 23.98 -23.25 9.96
C GLY A 136 23.38 -22.98 11.34
N GLY A 137 23.80 -23.68 12.40
CA GLY A 137 23.21 -23.51 13.75
C GLY A 137 21.81 -24.10 13.92
N PHE A 138 21.35 -24.94 12.98
CA PHE A 138 20.05 -25.61 12.97
C PHE A 138 20.03 -26.95 13.75
N THR A 139 20.87 -27.07 14.77
CA THR A 139 20.93 -28.27 15.62
C THR A 139 19.70 -28.32 16.54
N GLY A 140 19.04 -29.48 16.63
CA GLY A 140 17.92 -29.70 17.56
C GLY A 140 16.52 -29.49 16.98
N ILE A 141 16.38 -29.16 15.69
CA ILE A 141 15.05 -29.02 15.07
C ILE A 141 14.28 -30.35 15.13
N PRO A 142 13.00 -30.35 15.60
CA PRO A 142 12.20 -31.57 15.68
C PRO A 142 12.07 -32.30 14.33
N THR A 143 12.46 -33.58 14.34
CA THR A 143 12.31 -34.48 13.19
C THR A 143 11.21 -35.51 13.46
N ASN A 144 10.39 -35.82 12.46
CA ASN A 144 9.48 -36.96 12.47
C ASN A 144 9.98 -38.00 11.45
N HIS A 145 10.21 -39.24 11.89
CA HIS A 145 10.83 -40.31 11.08
C HIS A 145 12.14 -39.89 10.37
N GLY A 146 12.96 -39.07 11.03
CA GLY A 146 14.23 -38.58 10.46
C GLY A 146 14.09 -37.45 9.43
N ARG A 147 12.87 -37.02 9.10
CA ARG A 147 12.61 -35.82 8.29
C ARG A 147 12.28 -34.63 9.19
N ILE A 148 12.87 -33.48 8.91
CA ILE A 148 12.54 -32.24 9.60
C ILE A 148 11.07 -31.90 9.35
N SER A 149 10.34 -31.51 10.40
CA SER A 149 8.95 -31.08 10.25
C SER A 149 8.89 -29.85 9.33
N GLY A 150 8.04 -29.91 8.30
CA GLY A 150 7.81 -28.77 7.39
C GLY A 150 7.38 -27.48 8.10
N LYS A 151 6.86 -27.59 9.33
CA LYS A 151 6.55 -26.43 10.19
C LYS A 151 7.78 -25.58 10.50
N TYR A 152 8.94 -26.19 10.69
CA TYR A 152 10.19 -25.49 11.05
C TYR A 152 11.12 -25.31 9.87
N MET A 153 10.61 -25.45 8.65
CA MET A 153 11.35 -25.11 7.46
C MET A 153 11.26 -23.61 7.18
N PRO A 154 12.30 -23.01 6.57
CA PRO A 154 12.25 -21.63 6.10
C PRO A 154 11.09 -21.41 5.13
N TYR A 155 10.40 -20.29 5.29
CA TYR A 155 9.43 -19.80 4.32
C TYR A 155 9.83 -18.40 3.86
N ALA A 156 9.40 -18.04 2.66
CA ALA A 156 9.64 -16.74 2.07
C ALA A 156 8.36 -15.90 2.08
N LEU A 157 8.49 -14.59 2.30
CA LEU A 157 7.46 -13.59 2.07
C LEU A 157 7.90 -12.77 0.86
N LEU A 158 7.27 -13.02 -0.28
CA LEU A 158 7.42 -12.21 -1.48
C LEU A 158 6.58 -10.94 -1.30
N ASP A 159 7.20 -9.76 -1.41
CA ASP A 159 6.54 -8.47 -1.40
C ASP A 159 6.85 -7.72 -2.70
N PHE A 160 5.79 -7.40 -3.44
CA PHE A 160 5.89 -6.62 -4.67
C PHE A 160 4.69 -5.68 -4.78
N ASP A 161 4.94 -4.38 -4.90
CA ASP A 161 3.90 -3.34 -5.04
C ASP A 161 2.79 -3.45 -3.97
N LYS A 162 3.22 -3.68 -2.72
CA LYS A 162 2.39 -3.91 -1.51
C LYS A 162 1.55 -5.19 -1.54
N MET A 163 1.76 -6.06 -2.53
CA MET A 163 1.12 -7.37 -2.60
C MET A 163 2.07 -8.41 -2.03
N GLN A 164 1.60 -9.12 -1.01
CA GLN A 164 2.43 -10.07 -0.28
C GLN A 164 1.98 -11.51 -0.43
N VAL A 165 2.95 -12.42 -0.49
CA VAL A 165 2.73 -13.86 -0.64
C VAL A 165 3.67 -14.65 0.25
N PHE A 166 3.09 -15.50 1.09
CA PHE A 166 3.85 -16.47 1.85
C PHE A 166 4.08 -17.73 1.03
N VAL A 167 5.33 -18.17 0.96
CA VAL A 167 5.79 -19.30 0.16
C VAL A 167 6.60 -20.24 1.04
N ASN A 168 5.99 -21.37 1.41
CA ASN A 168 6.66 -22.40 2.19
C ASN A 168 7.61 -23.21 1.30
N SER A 169 8.78 -23.58 1.83
CA SER A 169 9.61 -24.60 1.18
C SER A 169 8.90 -25.96 1.21
N VAL A 170 9.11 -26.77 0.18
CA VAL A 170 8.48 -28.09 0.04
C VAL A 170 9.39 -29.18 0.60
N GLU A 171 10.70 -29.07 0.36
CA GLU A 171 11.70 -30.09 0.74
C GLU A 171 13.03 -29.45 1.17
N GLY A 172 14.06 -30.28 1.35
CA GLY A 172 15.42 -29.86 1.67
C GLY A 172 15.71 -29.82 3.16
N THR A 173 16.63 -28.95 3.54
CA THR A 173 17.02 -28.71 4.94
C THR A 173 16.86 -27.22 5.27
N PRO A 174 16.79 -26.81 6.54
CA PRO A 174 16.72 -25.39 6.89
C PRO A 174 17.91 -24.56 6.40
N GLU A 175 19.08 -25.19 6.25
CA GLU A 175 20.28 -24.57 5.67
C GLU A 175 20.20 -24.46 4.14
N ASN A 176 19.58 -25.45 3.50
CA ASN A 176 19.42 -25.52 2.05
C ASN A 176 17.97 -25.89 1.69
N PRO A 177 17.01 -24.95 1.84
CA PRO A 177 15.60 -25.23 1.60
C PRO A 177 15.32 -25.33 0.10
N LEU A 178 14.41 -26.24 -0.27
CA LEU A 178 13.95 -26.41 -1.63
C LEU A 178 12.49 -25.95 -1.74
N TRP A 179 12.23 -25.05 -2.69
CA TRP A 179 10.89 -24.65 -3.08
C TRP A 179 10.43 -25.44 -4.31
N ALA A 180 9.16 -25.30 -4.66
CA ALA A 180 8.57 -26.04 -5.78
C ALA A 180 9.19 -25.70 -7.15
N GLY A 181 10.03 -24.66 -7.25
CA GLY A 181 10.66 -24.25 -8.50
C GLY A 181 9.63 -23.97 -9.57
N GLY A 182 9.91 -24.39 -10.81
CA GLY A 182 9.02 -24.17 -11.95
C GLY A 182 7.61 -24.78 -11.82
N ASN A 183 7.36 -25.67 -10.85
CA ASN A 183 6.04 -26.21 -10.58
C ASN A 183 5.11 -25.20 -9.88
N THR A 184 5.65 -24.12 -9.31
CA THR A 184 4.84 -23.08 -8.69
C THR A 184 5.37 -21.70 -9.03
N GLN A 185 4.56 -20.96 -9.78
CA GLN A 185 4.85 -19.59 -10.19
C GLN A 185 3.94 -18.62 -9.46
N TYR A 186 4.51 -17.52 -9.00
CA TYR A 186 3.81 -16.45 -8.32
C TYR A 186 3.74 -15.24 -9.23
N LYS A 187 2.53 -14.88 -9.65
CA LYS A 187 2.29 -13.82 -10.62
C LYS A 187 1.91 -12.54 -9.91
N PHE A 188 2.55 -11.43 -10.24
CA PHE A 188 2.21 -10.12 -9.73
C PHE A 188 1.87 -9.21 -10.89
N ASP A 189 0.78 -8.46 -10.75
CA ASP A 189 0.46 -7.44 -11.73
C ASP A 189 1.43 -6.26 -11.59
N VAL A 190 2.08 -5.89 -12.69
CA VAL A 190 3.03 -4.78 -12.72
C VAL A 190 2.28 -3.50 -13.01
N SER A 191 2.18 -2.64 -11.99
CA SER A 191 1.57 -1.31 -12.11
C SER A 191 2.60 -0.17 -12.11
N ARG A 192 3.84 -0.44 -11.69
CA ARG A 192 4.94 0.53 -11.56
C ARG A 192 6.28 -0.19 -11.47
N VAL A 193 7.37 0.55 -11.72
CA VAL A 193 8.71 0.08 -11.38
C VAL A 193 8.82 0.04 -9.86
N THR A 194 9.08 -1.14 -9.31
CA THR A 194 9.32 -1.31 -7.87
C THR A 194 10.23 -2.51 -7.68
N GLU A 195 10.99 -2.50 -6.60
CA GLU A 195 11.73 -3.67 -6.15
C GLU A 195 10.77 -4.81 -5.76
N LEU A 196 11.21 -6.04 -6.03
CA LEU A 196 10.69 -7.25 -5.43
C LEU A 196 11.54 -7.55 -4.19
N VAL A 197 10.90 -7.59 -3.03
CA VAL A 197 11.58 -7.85 -1.75
C VAL A 197 11.16 -9.21 -1.22
N ILE A 198 12.13 -10.01 -0.78
CA ILE A 198 11.89 -11.36 -0.31
C ILE A 198 12.44 -11.49 1.08
N HIS A 199 11.54 -11.54 2.06
CA HIS A 199 11.92 -11.76 3.45
C HIS A 199 11.89 -13.25 3.76
N LEU A 200 12.97 -13.76 4.37
CA LEU A 200 13.09 -15.15 4.77
C LEU A 200 12.84 -15.27 6.27
N TYR A 201 11.99 -16.22 6.64
CA TYR A 201 11.60 -16.46 8.02
C TYR A 201 11.55 -17.94 8.34
N MET A 202 11.58 -18.28 9.63
CA MET A 202 11.34 -19.62 10.13
C MET A 202 10.49 -19.57 11.39
N ARG A 203 9.65 -20.59 11.61
CA ARG A 203 8.76 -20.64 12.78
C ARG A 203 9.56 -20.69 14.08
N ASN A 204 9.22 -19.79 14.99
CA ASN A 204 9.82 -19.78 16.33
C ASN A 204 9.13 -20.81 17.23
N PRO A 205 9.81 -21.87 17.69
CA PRO A 205 9.21 -22.88 18.57
C PRO A 205 8.88 -22.32 19.97
N MET A 206 9.49 -21.21 20.36
CA MET A 206 9.28 -20.55 21.65
C MET A 206 8.23 -19.44 21.60
N ALA A 207 7.59 -19.22 20.44
CA ALA A 207 6.51 -18.25 20.34
C ALA A 207 5.31 -18.68 21.19
N PRO A 208 4.69 -17.77 21.96
CA PRO A 208 3.46 -18.05 22.69
C PRO A 208 2.35 -18.57 21.76
N PRO A 209 1.51 -19.52 22.21
CA PRO A 209 0.35 -19.96 21.43
C PRO A 209 -0.51 -18.77 21.00
N GLY A 210 -0.92 -18.73 19.73
CA GLY A 210 -1.72 -17.62 19.18
C GLY A 210 -0.92 -16.44 18.62
N SER A 211 0.42 -16.43 18.75
CA SER A 211 1.27 -15.34 18.20
C SER A 211 1.34 -15.29 16.67
N GLY A 212 0.81 -16.30 15.97
CA GLY A 212 0.81 -16.34 14.50
C GLY A 212 2.21 -16.33 13.90
N ARG A 213 2.46 -15.44 12.92
CA ARG A 213 3.77 -15.21 12.27
C ARG A 213 4.56 -14.05 12.86
N SER A 214 3.99 -13.33 13.84
CA SER A 214 4.57 -12.08 14.35
C SER A 214 5.88 -12.26 15.12
N GLN A 215 6.11 -13.45 15.67
CA GLN A 215 7.27 -13.82 16.47
C GLN A 215 8.20 -14.81 15.74
N ASP A 216 8.02 -14.97 14.42
CA ASP A 216 8.85 -15.85 13.61
C ASP A 216 10.27 -15.29 13.45
N ILE A 217 11.24 -16.19 13.37
CA ILE A 217 12.67 -15.85 13.32
C ILE A 217 12.99 -15.33 11.93
N PHE A 218 13.46 -14.10 11.83
CA PHE A 218 13.96 -13.51 10.59
C PHE A 218 15.34 -14.09 10.23
N LEU A 219 15.49 -14.58 9.00
CA LEU A 219 16.72 -15.20 8.49
C LEU A 219 17.51 -14.28 7.56
N GLY A 220 16.85 -13.29 6.94
CA GLY A 220 17.46 -12.36 6.01
C GLY A 220 16.50 -11.88 4.93
N VAL A 221 16.99 -11.02 4.03
CA VAL A 221 16.20 -10.43 2.94
C VAL A 221 16.98 -10.42 1.63
N ALA A 222 16.34 -10.81 0.54
CA ALA A 222 16.84 -10.62 -0.82
C ALA A 222 16.05 -9.51 -1.50
N ARG A 223 16.75 -8.55 -2.11
CA ARG A 223 16.15 -7.44 -2.86
C ARG A 223 16.50 -7.60 -4.32
N ILE A 224 15.48 -7.55 -5.17
CA ILE A 224 15.62 -7.75 -6.61
C ILE A 224 15.00 -6.54 -7.30
N ASN A 225 15.72 -5.97 -8.26
CA ASN A 225 15.21 -4.93 -9.15
C ASN A 225 14.78 -5.60 -10.46
N PRO A 226 13.49 -5.92 -10.67
CA PRO A 226 13.08 -6.66 -11.85
C PRO A 226 13.26 -5.81 -13.11
N ARG A 227 13.58 -6.48 -14.21
CA ARG A 227 13.47 -5.88 -15.54
C ARG A 227 12.00 -5.87 -15.96
N PHE A 228 11.52 -4.72 -16.44
CA PHE A 228 10.14 -4.54 -16.91
C PHE A 228 10.03 -4.26 -18.42
N GLU A 229 11.00 -4.76 -19.17
CA GLU A 229 11.05 -4.70 -20.62
C GLU A 229 11.21 -6.13 -21.16
N GLU A 230 10.58 -6.44 -22.29
CA GLU A 230 10.80 -7.72 -22.97
C GLU A 230 12.28 -7.86 -23.35
N LYS A 231 12.79 -9.09 -23.23
CA LYS A 231 14.17 -9.40 -23.59
C LYS A 231 14.32 -9.27 -25.11
N HIS A 232 15.10 -8.29 -25.57
CA HIS A 232 15.47 -8.20 -26.98
C HIS A 232 16.62 -9.16 -27.26
N SER A 233 16.55 -9.89 -28.37
CA SER A 233 17.69 -10.69 -28.84
C SER A 233 18.70 -9.76 -29.51
N PHE A 234 19.99 -9.92 -29.18
CA PHE A 234 21.04 -9.21 -29.89
C PHE A 234 21.04 -9.60 -31.37
N VAL A 235 20.83 -8.63 -32.26
CA VAL A 235 20.90 -8.82 -33.70
C VAL A 235 22.28 -8.38 -34.14
N GLU A 236 23.10 -9.32 -34.60
CA GLU A 236 24.41 -9.01 -35.14
C GLU A 236 24.29 -8.29 -36.48
N ASP A 237 25.02 -7.19 -36.66
CA ASP A 237 25.19 -6.59 -37.98
C ASP A 237 26.16 -7.45 -38.81
N PRO A 238 25.67 -8.10 -39.89
CA PRO A 238 26.51 -8.95 -40.73
C PRO A 238 27.60 -8.17 -41.48
N LYS A 239 27.55 -6.83 -41.51
CA LYS A 239 28.57 -5.97 -42.16
C LYS A 239 29.64 -5.45 -41.20
N ALA A 240 29.50 -5.68 -39.89
CA ALA A 240 30.43 -5.19 -38.89
C ALA A 240 31.66 -6.10 -38.73
N ASN A 241 32.83 -5.49 -38.51
CA ASN A 241 34.08 -6.22 -38.29
C ASN A 241 34.04 -6.97 -36.94
N LYS A 242 34.84 -8.06 -36.80
CA LYS A 242 34.83 -8.93 -35.60
C LYS A 242 34.99 -8.16 -34.28
N LYS A 243 35.89 -7.17 -34.25
CA LYS A 243 36.13 -6.32 -33.07
C LYS A 243 34.93 -5.44 -32.72
N ASP A 244 34.24 -4.92 -33.72
CA ASP A 244 33.05 -4.08 -33.53
C ASP A 244 31.84 -4.91 -33.12
N ARG A 245 31.73 -6.15 -33.61
CA ARG A 245 30.73 -7.13 -33.15
C ARG A 245 30.92 -7.51 -31.68
N GLU A 246 32.15 -7.82 -31.27
CA GLU A 246 32.47 -8.13 -29.86
C GLU A 246 32.21 -6.93 -28.94
N LYS A 247 32.56 -5.72 -29.38
CA LYS A 247 32.28 -4.48 -28.64
C LYS A 247 30.77 -4.22 -28.53
N ALA A 248 30.03 -4.35 -29.62
CA ALA A 248 28.57 -4.17 -29.64
C ALA A 248 27.85 -5.22 -28.77
N ALA A 249 28.31 -6.47 -28.78
CA ALA A 249 27.78 -7.53 -27.92
C ALA A 249 28.05 -7.26 -26.43
N ALA A 250 29.25 -6.76 -26.09
CA ALA A 250 29.60 -6.38 -24.72
C ALA A 250 28.80 -5.15 -24.23
N GLU A 251 28.63 -4.13 -25.08
CA GLU A 251 27.80 -2.96 -24.79
C GLU A 251 26.32 -3.34 -24.63
N PHE A 252 25.82 -4.26 -25.47
CA PHE A 252 24.47 -4.83 -25.33
C PHE A 252 24.31 -5.57 -24.01
N ALA A 253 25.25 -6.47 -23.65
CA ALA A 253 25.20 -7.21 -22.39
C ALA A 253 25.29 -6.30 -21.16
N HIS A 254 26.10 -5.24 -21.22
CA HIS A 254 26.18 -4.24 -20.16
C HIS A 254 24.88 -3.46 -20.00
N ARG A 255 24.27 -3.04 -21.12
CA ARG A 255 22.97 -2.37 -21.13
C ARG A 255 21.87 -3.27 -20.56
N GLU A 256 21.86 -4.54 -20.95
CA GLU A 256 20.88 -5.53 -20.47
C GLU A 256 20.96 -5.77 -18.97
N ARG A 257 22.17 -5.80 -18.37
CA ARG A 257 22.32 -5.88 -16.90
C ARG A 257 21.87 -4.61 -16.19
N ALA A 258 22.04 -3.44 -16.81
CA ALA A 258 21.62 -2.17 -16.23
C ALA A 258 20.09 -2.01 -16.19
N LEU A 259 19.34 -2.78 -17.00
CA LEU A 259 17.87 -2.76 -17.06
C LEU A 259 17.18 -3.57 -15.95
N GLY A 260 17.94 -4.29 -15.13
CA GLY A 260 17.43 -5.07 -14.01
C GLY A 260 17.48 -6.59 -14.22
N HIS A 261 17.01 -7.31 -13.21
CA HIS A 261 17.04 -8.76 -13.10
C HIS A 261 16.02 -9.41 -14.05
N SER A 262 16.46 -10.39 -14.85
CA SER A 262 15.59 -11.22 -15.68
C SER A 262 16.14 -12.64 -15.80
N GLY A 263 15.27 -13.63 -15.70
CA GLY A 263 15.62 -15.05 -15.71
C GLY A 263 15.97 -15.59 -14.32
N VAL A 264 16.62 -16.75 -14.30
CA VAL A 264 16.97 -17.49 -13.07
C VAL A 264 18.40 -17.16 -12.66
N GLU A 265 18.57 -16.53 -11.51
CA GLU A 265 19.90 -16.20 -10.97
C GLU A 265 19.97 -16.41 -9.45
N TRP A 266 21.20 -16.48 -8.94
CA TRP A 266 21.48 -16.51 -7.50
C TRP A 266 21.63 -15.08 -6.98
N VAL A 267 20.89 -14.77 -5.92
CA VAL A 267 20.91 -13.47 -5.24
C VAL A 267 21.42 -13.67 -3.82
N ASP A 268 22.34 -12.82 -3.37
CA ASP A 268 22.86 -12.85 -2.01
C ASP A 268 21.81 -12.38 -1.00
N VAL A 269 21.72 -13.08 0.14
CA VAL A 269 20.83 -12.69 1.24
C VAL A 269 21.49 -11.60 2.07
N GLN A 270 20.84 -10.45 2.19
CA GLN A 270 21.25 -9.34 3.03
C GLN A 270 20.71 -9.50 4.45
N TYR A 271 21.41 -8.95 5.45
CA TYR A 271 21.05 -9.04 6.87
C TYR A 271 20.84 -10.49 7.35
N GLY A 272 21.60 -11.42 6.76
CA GLY A 272 21.52 -12.85 6.96
C GLY A 272 22.72 -13.55 6.30
N THR A 273 22.66 -14.87 6.13
CA THR A 273 23.69 -15.63 5.42
C THR A 273 23.09 -16.42 4.26
N GLY A 274 23.93 -16.72 3.27
CA GLY A 274 23.58 -17.60 2.16
C GLY A 274 23.08 -16.87 0.92
N LYS A 275 22.56 -17.66 -0.02
CA LYS A 275 22.08 -17.21 -1.33
C LYS A 275 20.72 -17.83 -1.63
N LEU A 276 19.93 -17.13 -2.44
CA LEU A 276 18.61 -17.56 -2.90
C LEU A 276 18.61 -17.62 -4.43
N LYS A 277 18.22 -18.77 -4.99
CA LYS A 277 18.01 -18.94 -6.42
C LYS A 277 16.58 -18.60 -6.79
N ILE A 278 16.43 -17.58 -7.63
CA ILE A 278 15.14 -17.00 -8.00
C ILE A 278 15.04 -16.79 -9.50
N GLY A 279 13.91 -17.18 -10.07
CA GLY A 279 13.46 -16.83 -11.41
C GLY A 279 12.57 -15.61 -11.40
N VAL A 280 12.89 -14.59 -12.19
CA VAL A 280 12.07 -13.39 -12.38
C VAL A 280 11.87 -13.13 -13.87
N GLU A 281 10.62 -13.17 -14.33
CA GLU A 281 10.27 -12.92 -15.74
C GLU A 281 9.15 -11.91 -15.83
N TYR A 282 9.34 -10.88 -16.65
CA TYR A 282 8.29 -9.93 -16.98
C TYR A 282 7.66 -10.30 -18.31
N VAL A 283 6.34 -10.43 -18.32
CA VAL A 283 5.54 -10.68 -19.52
C VAL A 283 4.66 -9.46 -19.75
N GLU A 284 4.88 -8.74 -20.84
CA GLU A 284 4.01 -7.64 -21.24
C GLU A 284 2.59 -8.18 -21.46
N ASN A 285 1.60 -7.50 -20.88
CA ASN A 285 0.22 -7.90 -21.01
C ASN A 285 -0.30 -7.45 -22.37
N ARG A 286 -0.25 -8.36 -23.34
CA ARG A 286 -0.83 -8.18 -24.68
C ARG A 286 -2.33 -8.46 -24.72
N ALA A 287 -2.95 -8.81 -23.59
CA ALA A 287 -4.38 -9.06 -23.52
C ALA A 287 -5.18 -7.79 -23.84
N GLY A 288 -6.39 -7.98 -24.35
CA GLY A 288 -7.32 -6.89 -24.66
C GLY A 288 -7.73 -6.07 -23.43
N LYS A 289 -8.63 -5.12 -23.64
CA LYS A 289 -9.19 -4.29 -22.55
C LYS A 289 -9.77 -5.20 -21.46
N LEU A 290 -9.41 -4.95 -20.19
CA LEU A 290 -9.95 -5.66 -19.03
C LEU A 290 -11.47 -5.55 -19.01
N LYS A 291 -12.12 -6.64 -18.60
CA LYS A 291 -13.56 -6.72 -18.41
C LYS A 291 -13.89 -7.31 -17.04
N ILE A 292 -15.16 -7.23 -16.66
CA ILE A 292 -15.62 -7.76 -15.38
C ILE A 292 -15.47 -9.28 -15.32
N GLU A 293 -15.54 -9.97 -16.46
CA GLU A 293 -15.40 -11.43 -16.54
C GLU A 293 -13.97 -11.92 -16.27
N ASP A 294 -12.97 -11.03 -16.30
CA ASP A 294 -11.59 -11.35 -15.90
C ASP A 294 -11.43 -11.47 -14.37
N PHE A 295 -12.49 -11.13 -13.62
CA PHE A 295 -12.54 -11.16 -12.17
C PHE A 295 -13.60 -12.15 -11.68
N GLU A 296 -13.25 -12.91 -10.64
CA GLU A 296 -14.17 -13.68 -9.83
C GLU A 296 -14.64 -12.81 -8.65
N LEU A 297 -15.95 -12.58 -8.52
CA LEU A 297 -16.52 -11.78 -7.44
C LEU A 297 -16.66 -12.65 -6.19
N LEU A 298 -16.06 -12.22 -5.08
CA LEU A 298 -15.97 -13.05 -3.86
C LEU A 298 -16.92 -12.59 -2.76
N LYS A 299 -16.84 -11.32 -2.34
CA LYS A 299 -17.67 -10.76 -1.26
C LYS A 299 -17.96 -9.28 -1.48
N VAL A 300 -19.10 -8.80 -1.02
CA VAL A 300 -19.34 -7.36 -0.88
C VAL A 300 -18.66 -6.88 0.41
N VAL A 301 -17.83 -5.85 0.31
CA VAL A 301 -17.04 -5.33 1.45
C VAL A 301 -17.39 -3.90 1.81
N GLY A 302 -18.18 -3.22 0.98
CA GLY A 302 -18.70 -1.90 1.30
C GLY A 302 -19.77 -1.44 0.32
N LYS A 303 -20.63 -0.53 0.77
CA LYS A 303 -21.68 0.09 -0.03
C LYS A 303 -21.79 1.56 0.37
N GLY A 304 -21.85 2.43 -0.63
CA GLY A 304 -21.95 3.87 -0.40
C GLY A 304 -22.78 4.57 -1.48
N SER A 305 -22.86 5.90 -1.35
CA SER A 305 -23.63 6.77 -2.25
C SER A 305 -23.17 6.70 -3.71
N PHE A 306 -21.90 6.35 -3.94
CA PHE A 306 -21.29 6.26 -5.27
C PHE A 306 -21.25 4.84 -5.84
N GLY A 307 -21.63 3.82 -5.05
CA GLY A 307 -21.74 2.46 -5.54
C GLY A 307 -21.35 1.37 -4.55
N LYS A 308 -20.92 0.23 -5.10
CA LYS A 308 -20.62 -1.00 -4.35
C LYS A 308 -19.13 -1.31 -4.46
N VAL A 309 -18.52 -1.76 -3.36
CA VAL A 309 -17.15 -2.24 -3.31
C VAL A 309 -17.17 -3.75 -3.04
N MET A 310 -16.50 -4.50 -3.90
CA MET A 310 -16.44 -5.96 -3.83
C MET A 310 -15.00 -6.43 -3.71
N GLN A 311 -14.75 -7.43 -2.87
CA GLN A 311 -13.54 -8.24 -2.92
C GLN A 311 -13.61 -9.11 -4.17
N VAL A 312 -12.57 -9.08 -5.00
CA VAL A 312 -12.51 -9.84 -6.25
C VAL A 312 -11.17 -10.55 -6.39
N ARG A 313 -11.16 -11.68 -7.10
CA ARG A 313 -9.94 -12.38 -7.51
C ARG A 313 -9.73 -12.23 -9.02
N LYS A 314 -8.60 -11.69 -9.44
CA LYS A 314 -8.24 -11.63 -10.86
C LYS A 314 -7.81 -13.02 -11.34
N LYS A 315 -8.44 -13.56 -12.40
CA LYS A 315 -8.34 -14.99 -12.76
C LYS A 315 -6.96 -15.45 -13.24
N ASP A 316 -6.21 -14.59 -13.93
CA ASP A 316 -4.90 -14.92 -14.50
C ASP A 316 -3.76 -14.89 -13.46
N THR A 317 -3.86 -14.02 -12.44
CA THR A 317 -2.86 -13.85 -11.37
C THR A 317 -3.30 -14.41 -10.02
N ASN A 318 -4.57 -14.78 -9.86
CA ASN A 318 -5.21 -15.19 -8.60
C ASN A 318 -5.07 -14.15 -7.46
N ARG A 319 -4.86 -12.88 -7.81
CA ARG A 319 -4.67 -11.80 -6.83
C ARG A 319 -6.00 -11.22 -6.36
N ILE A 320 -6.02 -10.87 -5.08
CA ILE A 320 -7.18 -10.28 -4.41
C ILE A 320 -7.11 -8.77 -4.49
N TYR A 321 -8.21 -8.16 -4.92
CA TYR A 321 -8.37 -6.72 -5.09
C TYR A 321 -9.71 -6.25 -4.52
N ALA A 322 -9.81 -4.95 -4.27
CA ALA A 322 -11.08 -4.27 -4.03
C ALA A 322 -11.55 -3.62 -5.33
N LEU A 323 -12.73 -4.01 -5.83
CA LEU A 323 -13.33 -3.48 -7.04
C LEU A 323 -14.50 -2.57 -6.67
N LYS A 324 -14.32 -1.26 -6.88
CA LYS A 324 -15.36 -0.23 -6.71
C LYS A 324 -16.07 -0.01 -8.04
N THR A 325 -17.39 -0.15 -8.04
CA THR A 325 -18.24 0.00 -9.21
C THR A 325 -19.06 1.29 -9.12
N ILE A 326 -19.01 2.12 -10.15
CA ILE A 326 -19.75 3.40 -10.24
C ILE A 326 -20.61 3.42 -11.51
N ARG A 327 -21.87 3.86 -11.40
CA ARG A 327 -22.80 3.92 -12.54
C ARG A 327 -22.57 5.18 -13.38
N LYS A 328 -22.36 5.03 -14.70
CA LYS A 328 -22.14 6.15 -15.62
C LYS A 328 -23.31 7.14 -15.66
N ALA A 329 -24.54 6.63 -15.66
CA ALA A 329 -25.74 7.47 -15.66
C ALA A 329 -25.78 8.44 -14.48
N HIS A 330 -25.31 8.00 -13.30
CA HIS A 330 -25.25 8.81 -12.09
C HIS A 330 -24.16 9.89 -12.15
N ILE A 331 -23.02 9.57 -12.77
CA ILE A 331 -21.94 10.56 -12.98
C ILE A 331 -22.42 11.65 -13.95
N ILE A 332 -23.08 11.26 -15.04
CA ILE A 332 -23.60 12.21 -16.04
C ILE A 332 -24.67 13.11 -15.43
N SER A 333 -25.64 12.55 -14.68
CA SER A 333 -26.72 13.35 -14.08
C SER A 333 -26.20 14.40 -13.09
N ARG A 334 -25.02 14.17 -12.50
CA ARG A 334 -24.34 15.11 -11.62
C ARG A 334 -23.32 16.02 -12.32
N SER A 335 -23.11 15.86 -13.62
CA SER A 335 -22.06 16.57 -14.38
C SER A 335 -20.65 16.35 -13.84
N GLU A 336 -20.36 15.14 -13.34
CA GLU A 336 -19.11 14.79 -12.66
C GLU A 336 -18.10 14.05 -13.56
N VAL A 337 -18.34 13.95 -14.87
CA VAL A 337 -17.51 13.14 -15.77
C VAL A 337 -16.04 13.59 -15.80
N ALA A 338 -15.80 14.89 -15.96
CA ALA A 338 -14.45 15.45 -15.94
C ALA A 338 -13.75 15.19 -14.60
N HIS A 339 -14.50 15.29 -13.50
CA HIS A 339 -14.00 15.00 -12.16
C HIS A 339 -13.57 13.54 -12.05
N THR A 340 -14.42 12.58 -12.43
CA THR A 340 -14.08 11.14 -12.35
C THR A 340 -12.86 10.77 -13.19
N LEU A 341 -12.69 11.37 -14.38
CA LEU A 341 -11.51 11.15 -15.21
C LEU A 341 -10.24 11.73 -14.58
N ALA A 342 -10.34 12.91 -13.97
CA ALA A 342 -9.24 13.53 -13.26
C ALA A 342 -8.90 12.77 -11.96
N GLU A 343 -9.88 12.26 -11.22
CA GLU A 343 -9.69 11.43 -10.00
C GLU A 343 -8.91 10.17 -10.35
N ARG A 344 -9.34 9.47 -11.40
CA ARG A 344 -8.62 8.33 -11.97
C ARG A 344 -7.18 8.69 -12.35
N SER A 345 -6.95 9.90 -12.88
CA SER A 345 -5.62 10.36 -13.29
C SER A 345 -4.70 10.66 -12.12
N VAL A 346 -5.21 11.24 -11.04
CA VAL A 346 -4.44 11.48 -9.82
C VAL A 346 -4.17 10.18 -9.06
N LEU A 347 -5.18 9.34 -8.86
CA LEU A 347 -5.03 8.05 -8.20
C LEU A 347 -3.99 7.15 -8.88
N ALA A 348 -3.91 7.23 -10.21
CA ALA A 348 -2.88 6.54 -10.97
C ALA A 348 -1.46 7.03 -10.64
N GLN A 349 -1.28 8.31 -10.30
CA GLN A 349 0.04 8.92 -10.06
C GLN A 349 0.51 8.82 -8.61
N ILE A 350 -0.42 8.68 -7.65
CA ILE A 350 -0.08 8.64 -6.23
C ILE A 350 0.86 7.47 -5.90
N ASN A 351 1.92 7.78 -5.16
CA ASN A 351 2.85 6.82 -4.56
C ASN A 351 3.08 7.15 -3.09
N ASN A 352 2.15 6.72 -2.24
CA ASN A 352 2.24 6.93 -0.79
C ASN A 352 1.93 5.61 -0.06
N PRO A 353 2.68 5.21 0.96
CA PRO A 353 2.44 3.99 1.72
C PRO A 353 1.05 3.95 2.37
N PHE A 354 0.52 5.10 2.77
CA PHE A 354 -0.71 5.27 3.55
C PHE A 354 -1.94 5.62 2.71
N ILE A 355 -1.84 5.52 1.38
CA ILE A 355 -2.98 5.63 0.46
C ILE A 355 -3.17 4.29 -0.25
N VAL A 356 -4.42 3.84 -0.38
CA VAL A 356 -4.77 2.62 -1.11
C VAL A 356 -4.42 2.81 -2.60
N PRO A 357 -3.50 2.00 -3.16
CA PRO A 357 -3.06 2.17 -4.54
C PRO A 357 -4.13 1.69 -5.54
N LEU A 358 -4.32 2.48 -6.59
CA LEU A 358 -5.06 2.09 -7.80
C LEU A 358 -4.22 1.16 -8.67
N LYS A 359 -4.79 -0.01 -9.02
CA LYS A 359 -4.15 -1.02 -9.86
C LYS A 359 -4.64 -0.96 -11.30
N PHE A 360 -5.96 -0.96 -11.50
CA PHE A 360 -6.57 -0.93 -12.84
C PHE A 360 -7.83 -0.07 -12.86
N THR A 361 -8.19 0.45 -14.04
CA THR A 361 -9.55 0.94 -14.28
C THR A 361 -10.07 0.42 -15.62
N PHE A 362 -11.33 0.02 -15.66
CA PHE A 362 -11.99 -0.42 -16.88
C PHE A 362 -13.48 -0.07 -16.85
N GLN A 363 -14.19 -0.26 -17.95
CA GLN A 363 -15.59 0.17 -18.04
C GLN A 363 -16.43 -0.83 -18.84
N SER A 364 -17.70 -0.93 -18.49
CA SER A 364 -18.75 -1.54 -19.30
C SER A 364 -19.62 -0.45 -19.94
N PRO A 365 -20.63 -0.79 -20.75
CA PRO A 365 -21.60 0.19 -21.23
C PRO A 365 -22.27 0.99 -20.11
N GLU A 366 -22.63 0.40 -18.96
CA GLU A 366 -23.32 1.17 -17.90
C GLU A 366 -22.42 1.64 -16.75
N LYS A 367 -21.22 1.08 -16.58
CA LYS A 367 -20.44 1.25 -15.35
C LYS A 367 -18.95 1.54 -15.59
N LEU A 368 -18.37 2.19 -14.59
CA LEU A 368 -16.93 2.38 -14.42
C LEU A 368 -16.46 1.51 -13.26
N TYR A 369 -15.28 0.91 -13.40
CA TYR A 369 -14.69 0.03 -12.40
C TYR A 369 -13.30 0.54 -12.02
N PHE A 370 -13.09 0.71 -10.71
CA PHE A 370 -11.79 0.97 -10.12
C PHE A 370 -11.34 -0.27 -9.36
N VAL A 371 -10.17 -0.80 -9.72
CA VAL A 371 -9.57 -1.95 -9.05
C VAL A 371 -8.41 -1.45 -8.20
N LEU A 372 -8.60 -1.52 -6.89
CA LEU A 372 -7.71 -1.03 -5.83
C LEU A 372 -7.05 -2.22 -5.13
N ALA A 373 -5.92 -2.00 -4.44
CA ALA A 373 -5.41 -3.02 -3.53
C ALA A 373 -6.44 -3.32 -2.42
N PHE A 374 -6.58 -4.60 -2.09
CA PHE A 374 -7.45 -5.03 -1.00
C PHE A 374 -6.73 -4.89 0.34
N VAL A 375 -7.37 -4.20 1.30
CA VAL A 375 -6.83 -3.96 2.65
C VAL A 375 -7.79 -4.60 3.65
N ASN A 376 -7.31 -5.58 4.42
CA ASN A 376 -8.16 -6.53 5.16
C ASN A 376 -8.14 -6.38 6.69
N GLY A 377 -7.49 -5.35 7.24
CA GLY A 377 -7.52 -5.06 8.67
C GLY A 377 -8.77 -4.32 9.14
N GLY A 378 -9.69 -3.97 8.24
CA GLY A 378 -10.97 -3.32 8.54
C GLY A 378 -10.86 -1.80 8.70
N GLU A 379 -12.01 -1.16 8.94
CA GLU A 379 -12.13 0.28 9.12
C GLU A 379 -11.64 0.73 10.49
N LEU A 380 -10.98 1.89 10.55
CA LEU A 380 -10.53 2.51 11.80
C LEU A 380 -11.72 2.76 12.73
N PHE A 381 -12.88 3.10 12.16
CA PHE A 381 -14.14 3.23 12.88
C PHE A 381 -14.45 2.01 13.76
N HIS A 382 -14.38 0.79 13.19
CA HIS A 382 -14.67 -0.44 13.93
C HIS A 382 -13.74 -0.63 15.13
N HIS A 383 -12.45 -0.36 14.94
CA HIS A 383 -11.45 -0.47 16.00
C HIS A 383 -11.65 0.59 17.08
N LEU A 384 -11.94 1.83 16.70
CA LEU A 384 -12.20 2.93 17.63
C LEU A 384 -13.47 2.66 18.46
N GLN A 385 -14.53 2.17 17.82
CA GLN A 385 -15.78 1.78 18.50
C GLN A 385 -15.56 0.66 19.52
N LYS A 386 -14.75 -0.34 19.18
CA LYS A 386 -14.45 -1.46 20.05
C LYS A 386 -13.63 -1.05 21.28
N GLU A 387 -12.69 -0.13 21.11
CA GLU A 387 -11.78 0.33 22.16
C GLU A 387 -12.26 1.60 22.89
N GLN A 388 -13.35 2.21 22.42
CA GLN A 388 -13.93 3.49 22.85
C GLN A 388 -13.04 4.71 22.59
N ARG A 389 -11.72 4.60 22.77
CA ARG A 389 -10.70 5.58 22.41
C ARG A 389 -9.36 4.88 22.24
N PHE A 390 -8.45 5.50 21.52
CA PHE A 390 -7.06 5.05 21.43
C PHE A 390 -6.18 5.75 22.46
N ASP A 391 -5.05 5.12 22.78
CA ASP A 391 -4.01 5.76 23.57
C ASP A 391 -3.28 6.82 22.73
N VAL A 392 -2.61 7.75 23.42
CA VAL A 392 -1.93 8.89 22.81
C VAL A 392 -0.87 8.48 21.79
N ASN A 393 -0.14 7.39 22.02
CA ASN A 393 0.92 6.96 21.11
C ASN A 393 0.34 6.40 19.82
N ARG A 394 -0.74 5.60 19.91
CA ARG A 394 -1.47 5.11 18.75
C ARG A 394 -2.14 6.25 17.97
N SER A 395 -2.81 7.19 18.64
CA SER A 395 -3.39 8.37 17.99
C SER A 395 -2.32 9.23 17.31
N ARG A 396 -1.16 9.44 17.95
CA ARG A 396 -0.02 10.16 17.35
C ARG A 396 0.47 9.46 16.09
N PHE A 397 0.64 8.14 16.15
CA PHE A 397 1.12 7.34 15.04
C PHE A 397 0.19 7.44 13.83
N TYR A 398 -1.12 7.17 14.02
CA TYR A 398 -2.09 7.27 12.92
C TYR A 398 -2.23 8.69 12.39
N THR A 399 -2.21 9.71 13.25
CA THR A 399 -2.24 11.12 12.81
C THR A 399 -1.02 11.46 11.96
N ALA A 400 0.16 10.93 12.29
CA ALA A 400 1.38 11.15 11.51
C ALA A 400 1.31 10.46 10.13
N GLU A 401 0.75 9.26 10.04
CA GLU A 401 0.53 8.55 8.76
C GLU A 401 -0.48 9.28 7.87
N LEU A 402 -1.59 9.74 8.46
CA LEU A 402 -2.62 10.53 7.78
C LEU A 402 -2.09 11.87 7.31
N LEU A 403 -1.27 12.55 8.11
CA LEU A 403 -0.59 13.78 7.71
C LEU A 403 0.28 13.56 6.46
N CYS A 404 1.03 12.45 6.41
CA CYS A 404 1.81 12.08 5.22
C CYS A 404 0.92 11.77 3.99
N ALA A 405 -0.25 11.17 4.20
CA ALA A 405 -1.19 10.91 3.11
C ALA A 405 -1.78 12.22 2.56
N LEU A 406 -2.27 13.10 3.43
CA LEU A 406 -2.85 14.39 3.05
C LEU A 406 -1.84 15.30 2.37
N GLU A 407 -0.61 15.39 2.91
CA GLU A 407 0.48 16.13 2.28
C GLU A 407 0.75 15.66 0.85
N CYS A 408 0.75 14.34 0.62
CA CYS A 408 0.89 13.79 -0.73
C CYS A 408 -0.24 14.26 -1.65
N LEU A 409 -1.49 14.22 -1.20
CA LEU A 409 -2.64 14.68 -2.00
C LEU A 409 -2.55 16.18 -2.30
N HIS A 410 -2.21 16.99 -1.30
CA HIS A 410 -2.05 18.44 -1.43
C HIS A 410 -0.93 18.80 -2.43
N GLY A 411 0.13 18.00 -2.48
CA GLY A 411 1.20 18.10 -3.49
C GLY A 411 0.75 17.80 -4.93
N PHE A 412 -0.33 17.03 -5.10
CA PHE A 412 -1.02 16.83 -6.38
C PHE A 412 -2.18 17.81 -6.61
N ASN A 413 -2.27 18.89 -5.82
CA ASN A 413 -3.37 19.86 -5.86
C ASN A 413 -4.75 19.22 -5.64
N VAL A 414 -4.80 18.21 -4.76
CA VAL A 414 -6.03 17.51 -4.38
C VAL A 414 -6.38 17.81 -2.94
N ILE A 415 -7.61 18.26 -2.70
CA ILE A 415 -8.21 18.38 -1.37
C ILE A 415 -9.07 17.14 -1.13
N TYR A 416 -8.91 16.47 0.01
CA TYR A 416 -9.56 15.19 0.28
C TYR A 416 -11.02 15.34 0.74
N ARG A 417 -11.29 16.26 1.68
CA ARG A 417 -12.63 16.73 2.13
C ARG A 417 -13.54 15.74 2.87
N ASP A 418 -13.22 14.45 2.94
CA ASP A 418 -14.03 13.45 3.66
C ASP A 418 -13.17 12.58 4.59
N LEU A 419 -12.26 13.21 5.33
CA LEU A 419 -11.44 12.51 6.33
C LEU A 419 -12.28 12.16 7.55
N LYS A 420 -12.50 10.86 7.75
CA LYS A 420 -13.27 10.26 8.85
C LYS A 420 -12.86 8.80 9.07
N PRO A 421 -13.11 8.20 10.25
CA PRO A 421 -12.69 6.85 10.58
C PRO A 421 -13.18 5.75 9.61
N GLU A 422 -14.31 5.95 8.93
CA GLU A 422 -14.90 5.00 7.99
C GLU A 422 -14.12 4.93 6.68
N ASN A 423 -13.48 6.02 6.25
CA ASN A 423 -12.68 6.07 5.03
C ASN A 423 -11.21 5.71 5.27
N ILE A 424 -10.88 5.24 6.46
CA ILE A 424 -9.52 4.91 6.88
C ILE A 424 -9.49 3.42 7.19
N LEU A 425 -8.73 2.65 6.42
CA LEU A 425 -8.54 1.23 6.66
C LEU A 425 -7.25 0.98 7.43
N LEU A 426 -7.18 -0.14 8.15
CA LEU A 426 -5.93 -0.70 8.64
C LEU A 426 -5.50 -1.86 7.76
N ASP A 427 -4.21 -1.95 7.43
CA ASP A 427 -3.67 -3.18 6.84
C ASP A 427 -3.36 -4.23 7.91
N TYR A 428 -2.95 -5.42 7.46
CA TYR A 428 -2.67 -6.54 8.36
C TYR A 428 -1.49 -6.28 9.33
N GLN A 429 -0.62 -5.30 9.04
CA GLN A 429 0.45 -4.88 9.94
C GLN A 429 -0.01 -3.80 10.93
N GLY A 430 -1.17 -3.18 10.69
CA GLY A 430 -1.73 -2.12 11.52
C GLY A 430 -1.40 -0.70 11.06
N HIS A 431 -0.87 -0.52 9.84
CA HIS A 431 -0.69 0.80 9.24
C HIS A 431 -1.99 1.30 8.61
N ILE A 432 -2.14 2.62 8.57
CA ILE A 432 -3.26 3.28 7.90
C ILE A 432 -3.17 3.10 6.38
N ALA A 433 -4.33 2.91 5.75
CA ALA A 433 -4.54 3.04 4.32
C ALA A 433 -5.81 3.87 4.04
N LEU A 434 -5.61 5.12 3.63
CA LEU A 434 -6.67 6.04 3.23
C LEU A 434 -7.35 5.56 1.94
N CYS A 435 -8.66 5.44 1.97
CA CYS A 435 -9.48 4.98 0.85
C CYS A 435 -10.53 6.04 0.45
N ASP A 436 -11.43 5.68 -0.46
CA ASP A 436 -12.54 6.49 -0.98
C ASP A 436 -12.25 7.97 -1.35
N PHE A 437 -11.99 8.22 -2.63
CA PHE A 437 -11.66 9.54 -3.17
C PHE A 437 -12.85 10.25 -3.83
N GLY A 438 -14.07 9.72 -3.65
CA GLY A 438 -15.27 10.20 -4.35
C GLY A 438 -15.71 11.63 -4.01
N LEU A 439 -15.17 12.21 -2.94
CA LEU A 439 -15.42 13.59 -2.53
C LEU A 439 -14.18 14.49 -2.67
N CYS A 440 -13.11 14.02 -3.30
CA CYS A 440 -11.93 14.86 -3.53
C CYS A 440 -12.27 16.10 -4.36
N LYS A 441 -11.43 17.13 -4.31
CA LYS A 441 -11.45 18.26 -5.24
C LYS A 441 -10.08 18.36 -5.88
N LEU A 442 -10.04 18.36 -7.20
CA LEU A 442 -8.82 18.31 -8.00
C LEU A 442 -8.48 19.69 -8.56
N ASP A 443 -7.24 19.85 -9.01
CA ASP A 443 -6.70 21.08 -9.62
C ASP A 443 -6.85 22.32 -8.72
N MET A 444 -6.76 22.13 -7.40
CA MET A 444 -6.82 23.19 -6.40
C MET A 444 -5.41 23.73 -6.14
N LYS A 445 -5.00 24.76 -6.89
CA LYS A 445 -3.76 25.49 -6.61
C LYS A 445 -3.91 26.32 -5.34
N ASP A 446 -2.81 26.86 -4.83
CA ASP A 446 -2.80 27.47 -3.50
C ASP A 446 -3.69 28.73 -3.40
N GLU A 447 -3.86 29.45 -4.51
CA GLU A 447 -4.75 30.61 -4.63
C GLU A 447 -6.22 30.23 -4.90
N ASP A 448 -6.47 28.97 -5.30
CA ASP A 448 -7.80 28.53 -5.69
C ASP A 448 -8.69 28.28 -4.48
N ARG A 449 -9.96 28.68 -4.61
CA ARG A 449 -11.01 28.41 -3.63
C ARG A 449 -12.18 27.69 -4.29
N THR A 450 -12.80 26.79 -3.53
CA THR A 450 -14.02 26.09 -3.94
C THR A 450 -15.13 26.32 -2.93
N ASN A 451 -16.37 26.33 -3.41
CA ASN A 451 -17.57 26.62 -2.60
C ASN A 451 -18.51 25.41 -2.47
N THR A 452 -18.07 24.22 -2.88
CA THR A 452 -18.89 23.01 -2.81
C THR A 452 -19.10 22.60 -1.36
N PHE A 453 -20.33 22.65 -0.87
CA PHE A 453 -20.70 22.14 0.43
C PHE A 453 -20.78 20.59 0.39
N CYS A 454 -19.84 19.92 1.05
CA CYS A 454 -19.73 18.46 1.12
C CYS A 454 -18.95 18.02 2.36
N GLY A 455 -19.02 16.73 2.68
CA GLY A 455 -18.35 16.12 3.83
C GLY A 455 -19.35 15.69 4.90
N THR A 456 -18.84 15.03 5.94
CA THR A 456 -19.65 14.53 7.04
C THR A 456 -19.84 15.64 8.09
N PRO A 457 -21.09 15.94 8.54
CA PRO A 457 -21.39 17.10 9.39
C PRO A 457 -20.46 17.30 10.60
N GLU A 458 -20.06 16.21 11.26
CA GLU A 458 -19.21 16.20 12.45
C GLU A 458 -17.76 16.67 12.20
N TYR A 459 -17.32 16.63 10.93
CA TYR A 459 -15.97 16.93 10.49
C TYR A 459 -15.89 18.24 9.71
N LEU A 460 -17.02 18.91 9.44
CA LEU A 460 -17.03 20.11 8.61
C LEU A 460 -16.27 21.27 9.27
N ALA A 461 -15.45 21.94 8.45
CA ALA A 461 -14.73 23.14 8.87
C ALA A 461 -15.67 24.37 8.91
N PRO A 462 -15.46 25.34 9.81
CA PRO A 462 -16.32 26.52 9.97
C PRO A 462 -16.51 27.32 8.68
N GLU A 463 -15.46 27.52 7.89
CA GLU A 463 -15.47 28.27 6.63
C GLU A 463 -16.39 27.63 5.56
N LEU A 464 -16.59 26.31 5.64
CA LEU A 464 -17.45 25.54 4.74
C LEU A 464 -18.93 25.73 5.12
N LEU A 465 -19.23 25.83 6.42
CA LEU A 465 -20.56 26.19 6.95
C LEU A 465 -20.93 27.64 6.64
N MET A 466 -19.95 28.55 6.67
CA MET A 466 -20.17 29.98 6.38
C MET A 466 -20.22 30.29 4.87
N GLY A 467 -19.90 29.33 4.00
CA GLY A 467 -19.92 29.53 2.55
C GLY A 467 -18.86 30.51 2.02
N GLN A 468 -17.76 30.72 2.76
CA GLN A 468 -16.71 31.71 2.43
C GLN A 468 -15.71 31.25 1.37
N GLY A 469 -15.92 30.05 0.85
CA GLY A 469 -14.97 29.34 0.00
C GLY A 469 -13.74 28.87 0.77
N TYR A 470 -13.20 27.73 0.37
CA TYR A 470 -12.14 27.06 1.11
C TYR A 470 -11.07 26.47 0.19
N ASN A 471 -9.91 26.18 0.77
CA ASN A 471 -8.74 25.58 0.12
C ASN A 471 -8.29 24.33 0.91
N LYS A 472 -7.04 23.91 0.73
CA LYS A 472 -6.43 22.71 1.33
C LYS A 472 -6.49 22.69 2.87
N THR A 473 -6.62 23.85 3.55
CA THR A 473 -6.61 23.93 5.02
C THR A 473 -7.82 23.30 5.71
N VAL A 474 -8.90 22.99 4.98
CA VAL A 474 -10.02 22.22 5.54
C VAL A 474 -9.62 20.80 5.94
N ASP A 475 -8.64 20.21 5.25
CA ASP A 475 -8.15 18.86 5.59
C ASP A 475 -7.33 18.88 6.89
N TRP A 476 -6.74 20.02 7.27
CA TRP A 476 -6.06 20.18 8.55
C TRP A 476 -7.04 20.31 9.71
N TRP A 477 -8.19 20.95 9.47
CA TRP A 477 -9.29 20.95 10.44
C TRP A 477 -9.81 19.54 10.67
N THR A 478 -10.12 18.79 9.59
CA THR A 478 -10.62 17.41 9.71
C THR A 478 -9.61 16.47 10.37
N LEU A 479 -8.30 16.65 10.11
CA LEU A 479 -7.23 15.94 10.83
C LEU A 479 -7.27 16.23 12.34
N GLY A 480 -7.51 17.48 12.74
CA GLY A 480 -7.70 17.89 14.13
C GLY A 480 -8.93 17.26 14.77
N VAL A 481 -10.07 17.23 14.06
CA VAL A 481 -11.32 16.59 14.53
C VAL A 481 -11.08 15.11 14.77
N LEU A 482 -10.45 14.42 13.82
CA LEU A 482 -10.16 13.00 13.90
C LEU A 482 -9.17 12.67 15.02
N LEU A 483 -8.12 13.49 15.23
CA LEU A 483 -7.22 13.32 16.37
C LEU A 483 -7.97 13.46 17.70
N TYR A 484 -8.86 14.45 17.81
CA TYR A 484 -9.68 14.64 19.00
C TYR A 484 -10.57 13.41 19.26
N GLU A 485 -11.24 12.91 18.22
CA GLU A 485 -12.10 11.74 18.33
C GLU A 485 -11.31 10.48 18.70
N MET A 486 -10.14 10.23 18.10
CA MET A 486 -9.28 9.12 18.49
C MET A 486 -8.87 9.18 19.97
N LEU A 487 -8.62 10.37 20.51
CA LEU A 487 -8.21 10.55 21.91
C LEU A 487 -9.39 10.48 22.89
N THR A 488 -10.58 10.91 22.50
CA THR A 488 -11.71 11.13 23.42
C THR A 488 -12.91 10.20 23.19
N GLY A 489 -12.96 9.56 22.02
CA GLY A 489 -14.02 8.67 21.57
C GLY A 489 -15.18 9.34 20.83
N LEU A 490 -15.24 10.68 20.78
CA LEU A 490 -16.27 11.44 20.08
C LEU A 490 -15.69 12.70 19.43
N PRO A 491 -16.27 13.20 18.32
CA PRO A 491 -15.88 14.48 17.74
C PRO A 491 -16.08 15.65 18.73
N PRO A 492 -15.27 16.72 18.64
CA PRO A 492 -15.22 17.79 19.65
C PRO A 492 -16.52 18.60 19.77
N PHE A 493 -17.30 18.68 18.69
CA PHE A 493 -18.52 19.49 18.61
C PHE A 493 -19.77 18.65 18.38
N TYR A 494 -19.71 17.34 18.66
CA TYR A 494 -20.80 16.41 18.40
C TYR A 494 -22.11 16.85 19.09
N ASP A 495 -23.22 16.71 18.36
CA ASP A 495 -24.57 16.82 18.86
C ASP A 495 -25.51 15.96 18.01
N GLU A 496 -26.58 15.42 18.61
CA GLU A 496 -27.59 14.67 17.85
C GLU A 496 -28.35 15.58 16.87
N ASN A 497 -28.49 16.87 17.20
CA ASN A 497 -29.09 17.86 16.32
C ASN A 497 -28.02 18.52 15.46
N THR A 498 -28.09 18.31 14.15
CA THR A 498 -27.15 18.85 13.18
C THR A 498 -27.05 20.38 13.22
N ASN A 499 -28.14 21.10 13.48
CA ASN A 499 -28.12 22.56 13.58
C ASN A 499 -27.40 23.03 14.85
N GLU A 500 -27.59 22.32 15.97
CA GLU A 500 -26.83 22.60 17.19
C GLU A 500 -25.36 22.29 16.97
N MET A 501 -25.02 21.16 16.36
CA MET A 501 -23.64 20.83 16.00
C MET A 501 -23.00 21.92 15.13
N TYR A 502 -23.69 22.46 14.13
CA TYR A 502 -23.21 23.60 13.35
C TYR A 502 -22.99 24.85 14.21
N ARG A 503 -23.92 25.16 15.13
CA ARG A 503 -23.74 26.25 16.10
C ARG A 503 -22.50 26.03 16.96
N LYS A 504 -22.26 24.80 17.44
CA LYS A 504 -21.08 24.42 18.24
C LYS A 504 -19.79 24.60 17.45
N ILE A 505 -19.74 24.08 16.22
CA ILE A 505 -18.58 24.25 15.32
C ILE A 505 -18.26 25.72 15.14
N LEU A 506 -19.27 26.59 14.97
CA LEU A 506 -19.04 28.01 14.71
C LEU A 506 -18.69 28.84 15.96
N SER A 507 -19.13 28.43 17.16
CA SER A 507 -19.08 29.32 18.34
C SER A 507 -18.61 28.71 19.65
N GLU A 508 -18.71 27.40 19.84
CA GLU A 508 -18.47 26.79 21.17
C GLU A 508 -16.98 26.55 21.41
N PRO A 509 -16.43 26.85 22.62
CA PRO A 509 -15.02 26.58 22.89
C PRO A 509 -14.71 25.07 22.86
N LEU A 510 -13.45 24.74 22.56
CA LEU A 510 -12.97 23.36 22.66
C LEU A 510 -12.91 22.95 24.12
N HIS A 511 -13.65 21.89 24.45
CA HIS A 511 -13.58 21.26 25.75
C HIS A 511 -12.59 20.10 25.68
N PHE A 512 -11.73 19.97 26.68
CA PHE A 512 -10.80 18.86 26.78
C PHE A 512 -11.06 18.10 28.07
N PRO A 513 -11.04 16.77 28.05
CA PRO A 513 -11.00 15.98 29.28
C PRO A 513 -9.66 16.23 30.03
N GLY A 514 -9.47 15.51 31.14
CA GLY A 514 -8.24 15.60 31.93
C GLY A 514 -6.96 15.30 31.14
N HIS A 515 -5.83 15.73 31.69
CA HIS A 515 -4.50 15.62 31.06
C HIS A 515 -4.06 14.18 30.74
N ASP A 516 -4.66 13.19 31.40
CA ASP A 516 -4.42 11.77 31.13
C ASP A 516 -4.96 11.31 29.78
N VAL A 517 -6.04 11.94 29.31
CA VAL A 517 -6.68 11.63 28.02
C VAL A 517 -6.14 12.54 26.92
N VAL A 518 -6.01 13.84 27.21
CA VAL A 518 -5.44 14.82 26.28
C VAL A 518 -4.23 15.51 26.94
N PRO A 519 -3.01 15.00 26.70
CA PRO A 519 -1.80 15.61 27.24
C PRO A 519 -1.58 17.04 26.73
N PRO A 520 -0.76 17.86 27.44
CA PRO A 520 -0.51 19.26 27.06
C PRO A 520 -0.11 19.46 25.58
N ALA A 521 0.79 18.62 25.06
CA ALA A 521 1.22 18.71 23.66
C ALA A 521 0.10 18.35 22.67
N ALA A 522 -0.80 17.43 23.02
CA ALA A 522 -1.96 17.10 22.19
C ALA A 522 -3.00 18.23 22.21
N LYS A 523 -3.26 18.79 23.40
CA LYS A 523 -4.14 19.96 23.58
C LYS A 523 -3.66 21.15 22.75
N ASP A 524 -2.36 21.45 22.78
CA ASP A 524 -1.75 22.54 22.01
C ASP A 524 -1.93 22.30 20.49
N LEU A 525 -1.63 21.08 20.01
CA LEU A 525 -1.82 20.73 18.59
C LEU A 525 -3.27 20.89 18.16
N LEU A 526 -4.21 20.33 18.94
CA LEU A 526 -5.64 20.38 18.67
C LEU A 526 -6.16 21.83 18.64
N THR A 527 -5.72 22.66 19.58
CA THR A 527 -6.12 24.07 19.64
C THR A 527 -5.68 24.82 18.38
N LYS A 528 -4.49 24.51 17.84
CA LYS A 528 -3.95 25.16 16.63
C LYS A 528 -4.53 24.60 15.32
N LEU A 529 -4.81 23.30 15.23
CA LEU A 529 -5.48 22.69 14.07
C LEU A 529 -6.96 23.04 13.99
N LEU A 530 -7.64 23.15 15.13
CA LEU A 530 -9.05 23.52 15.23
C LEU A 530 -9.23 25.03 15.43
N ASN A 531 -8.31 25.83 14.87
CA ASN A 531 -8.50 27.27 14.75
C ASN A 531 -9.55 27.55 13.68
N ARG A 532 -10.55 28.36 14.03
CA ARG A 532 -11.68 28.70 13.16
C ARG A 532 -11.27 29.62 12.01
N ASP A 533 -10.25 30.45 12.21
CA ASP A 533 -9.67 31.23 11.11
C ASP A 533 -8.73 30.32 10.30
N PRO A 534 -9.03 30.03 9.03
CA PRO A 534 -8.17 29.17 8.20
C PRO A 534 -6.78 29.73 7.97
N LYS A 535 -6.57 31.05 8.12
CA LYS A 535 -5.26 31.70 7.94
C LYS A 535 -4.35 31.54 9.15
N GLU A 536 -4.94 31.50 10.35
CA GLU A 536 -4.24 31.31 11.62
C GLU A 536 -4.23 29.83 12.05
N ARG A 537 -4.76 28.93 11.21
CA ARG A 537 -4.78 27.50 11.44
C ARG A 537 -3.41 26.91 11.17
N LEU A 538 -2.94 26.03 12.05
CA LEU A 538 -1.69 25.30 11.83
C LEU A 538 -1.74 24.51 10.53
N GLY A 539 -0.73 24.68 9.69
CA GLY A 539 -0.70 24.10 8.35
C GLY A 539 -1.18 25.06 7.25
N ALA A 540 -1.57 26.29 7.58
CA ALA A 540 -1.90 27.33 6.61
C ALA A 540 -0.71 27.66 5.69
N ASN A 541 0.52 27.64 6.23
CA ASN A 541 1.75 27.81 5.44
C ASN A 541 2.42 26.48 5.05
N GLY A 542 1.68 25.37 5.15
CA GLY A 542 2.12 24.04 4.74
C GLY A 542 2.27 23.02 5.88
N SER A 543 2.28 21.75 5.51
CA SER A 543 2.34 20.59 6.42
C SER A 543 3.57 20.57 7.32
N ALA A 544 4.66 21.24 6.94
CA ALA A 544 5.90 21.34 7.74
C ALA A 544 5.66 21.93 9.13
N GLU A 545 4.74 22.90 9.26
CA GLU A 545 4.35 23.48 10.55
C GLU A 545 3.76 22.42 11.49
N ILE A 546 2.90 21.55 10.94
CA ILE A 546 2.26 20.46 11.69
C ILE A 546 3.32 19.43 12.09
N LYS A 547 4.23 19.07 11.17
CA LYS A 547 5.29 18.08 11.42
C LYS A 547 6.29 18.52 12.48
N ALA A 548 6.56 19.83 12.58
CA ALA A 548 7.46 20.42 13.57
C ALA A 548 6.85 20.50 14.98
N HIS A 549 5.56 20.20 15.13
CA HIS A 549 4.87 20.34 16.41
C HIS A 549 5.42 19.37 17.48
N PRO A 550 5.61 19.80 18.75
CA PRO A 550 6.13 18.95 19.83
C PRO A 550 5.36 17.64 20.08
N PHE A 551 4.09 17.60 19.68
CA PHE A 551 3.29 16.38 19.72
C PHE A 551 3.94 15.23 18.93
N PHE A 552 4.65 15.52 17.84
CA PHE A 552 5.33 14.54 16.99
C PHE A 552 6.81 14.34 17.30
N HIS A 553 7.32 14.82 18.46
CA HIS A 553 8.76 14.73 18.79
C HIS A 553 9.36 13.32 18.69
N ALA A 554 8.55 12.27 18.87
CA ALA A 554 8.97 10.87 18.81
C ALA A 554 8.89 10.26 17.39
N ILE A 555 8.51 11.04 16.36
CA ILE A 555 8.31 10.56 14.99
C ILE A 555 9.47 11.00 14.09
N ASP A 556 10.28 10.04 13.67
CA ASP A 556 11.13 10.15 12.47
C ASP A 556 10.27 9.94 11.21
N TRP A 557 9.97 11.04 10.50
CA TRP A 557 9.14 11.06 9.29
C TRP A 557 9.66 10.18 8.16
N ARG A 558 10.99 10.06 8.01
CA ARG A 558 11.60 9.21 6.98
C ARG A 558 11.40 7.75 7.30
N LYS A 559 11.60 7.34 8.56
CA LYS A 559 11.29 5.97 9.01
C LYS A 559 9.81 5.65 8.86
N LEU A 560 8.93 6.63 9.12
CA LEU A 560 7.49 6.49 8.96
C LEU A 560 7.11 6.18 7.51
N LEU A 561 7.54 7.02 6.55
CA LEU A 561 7.30 6.79 5.12
C LEU A 561 7.92 5.49 4.59
N GLN A 562 9.01 5.02 5.21
CA GLN A 562 9.63 3.73 4.89
C GLN A 562 8.96 2.54 5.61
N ARG A 563 7.87 2.77 6.37
CA ARG A 563 7.17 1.76 7.18
C ARG A 563 8.10 0.97 8.10
N LYS A 564 9.07 1.66 8.70
CA LYS A 564 10.06 1.07 9.63
C LYS A 564 9.61 1.08 11.09
N TYR A 565 8.48 1.70 11.39
CA TYR A 565 7.83 1.55 12.69
C TYR A 565 6.99 0.29 12.69
N GLU A 566 7.08 -0.47 13.78
CA GLU A 566 6.14 -1.55 14.04
C GLU A 566 4.90 -0.98 14.74
N PRO A 567 3.70 -1.09 14.14
CA PRO A 567 2.48 -0.61 14.79
C PRO A 567 2.19 -1.37 16.08
N ALA A 568 1.77 -0.65 17.11
CA ALA A 568 1.44 -1.24 18.42
C ALA A 568 0.21 -2.15 18.36
N PHE A 569 -0.70 -1.89 17.42
CA PHE A 569 -1.88 -2.69 17.17
C PHE A 569 -1.77 -3.39 15.83
N LYS A 570 -1.99 -4.71 15.80
CA LYS A 570 -2.07 -5.52 14.58
C LYS A 570 -3.46 -6.15 14.50
N PRO A 571 -4.24 -5.87 13.44
CA PRO A 571 -5.53 -6.52 13.24
C PRO A 571 -5.36 -8.04 13.14
N ASN A 572 -6.34 -8.80 13.65
CA ASN A 572 -6.35 -10.24 13.47
C ASN A 572 -6.78 -10.56 12.03
N VAL A 573 -5.83 -11.06 11.24
CA VAL A 573 -6.01 -11.40 9.83
C VAL A 573 -5.41 -12.78 9.59
N VAL A 574 -6.24 -13.72 9.15
CA VAL A 574 -5.81 -15.12 8.91
C VAL A 574 -5.07 -15.25 7.58
N ASP A 575 -5.65 -14.66 6.52
CA ASP A 575 -5.10 -14.70 5.16
C ASP A 575 -5.59 -13.52 4.30
N ALA A 576 -5.20 -13.51 3.02
CA ALA A 576 -5.54 -12.45 2.08
C ALA A 576 -7.03 -12.38 1.69
N LEU A 577 -7.80 -13.46 1.94
CA LEU A 577 -9.24 -13.52 1.70
C LEU A 577 -10.05 -13.11 2.93
N ASP A 578 -9.40 -12.98 4.08
CA ASP A 578 -10.06 -12.68 5.33
C ASP A 578 -10.87 -11.39 5.25
N THR A 579 -12.11 -11.51 5.72
CA THR A 579 -13.12 -10.46 5.73
C THR A 579 -13.78 -10.32 7.11
N ALA A 580 -13.22 -10.95 8.14
CA ALA A 580 -13.77 -10.92 9.50
C ALA A 580 -13.79 -9.52 10.13
N ASN A 581 -12.93 -8.61 9.64
CA ASN A 581 -12.87 -7.21 10.09
C ASN A 581 -13.81 -6.27 9.30
N PHE A 582 -14.65 -6.81 8.40
CA PHE A 582 -15.67 -6.04 7.67
C PHE A 582 -17.05 -6.29 8.24
N ASP A 583 -17.97 -5.35 8.01
CA ASP A 583 -19.32 -5.44 8.52
C ASP A 583 -20.07 -6.67 7.97
N PRO A 584 -20.67 -7.52 8.84
CA PRO A 584 -21.50 -8.64 8.42
C PRO A 584 -22.67 -8.25 7.50
N GLU A 585 -23.20 -7.03 7.65
CA GLU A 585 -24.26 -6.49 6.78
C GLU A 585 -23.84 -6.49 5.31
N PHE A 586 -22.58 -6.16 5.03
CA PHE A 586 -22.05 -6.17 3.66
C PHE A 586 -21.61 -7.57 3.26
N THR A 587 -20.83 -8.25 4.11
CA THR A 587 -20.22 -9.54 3.75
C THR A 587 -21.22 -10.69 3.59
N SER A 588 -22.46 -10.54 4.08
CA SER A 588 -23.56 -11.47 3.85
C SER A 588 -24.30 -11.24 2.53
N GLU A 589 -24.10 -10.09 1.88
CA GLU A 589 -24.72 -9.79 0.58
C GLU A 589 -24.09 -10.65 -0.53
N ALA A 590 -24.91 -11.14 -1.46
CA ALA A 590 -24.43 -11.91 -2.59
C ALA A 590 -23.45 -11.07 -3.45
N PRO A 591 -22.26 -11.58 -3.78
CA PRO A 591 -21.27 -10.89 -4.61
C PRO A 591 -21.71 -10.94 -6.07
N GLN A 592 -22.60 -10.01 -6.46
CA GLN A 592 -23.07 -9.88 -7.82
C GLN A 592 -22.90 -8.45 -8.31
N ASP A 593 -22.41 -8.32 -9.55
CA ASP A 593 -22.40 -7.07 -10.26
C ASP A 593 -23.83 -6.68 -10.64
N SER A 594 -24.39 -5.69 -9.96
CA SER A 594 -25.83 -5.38 -10.03
C SER A 594 -26.26 -5.00 -11.44
N TYR A 595 -27.34 -5.58 -11.96
CA TYR A 595 -27.95 -5.13 -13.22
C TYR A 595 -28.38 -3.65 -13.12
N VAL A 596 -28.24 -2.89 -14.21
CA VAL A 596 -28.69 -1.50 -14.29
C VAL A 596 -29.97 -1.47 -15.13
N GLU A 597 -31.10 -1.24 -14.47
CA GLU A 597 -32.37 -1.00 -15.15
C GLU A 597 -32.37 0.39 -15.81
N GLY A 598 -32.82 0.48 -17.05
CA GLY A 598 -32.98 1.75 -17.78
C GLY A 598 -32.48 1.70 -19.23
N PRO A 599 -32.71 2.77 -19.99
CA PRO A 599 -32.24 2.86 -21.36
C PRO A 599 -30.71 2.88 -21.40
N MET A 600 -30.14 2.20 -22.40
CA MET A 600 -28.70 2.25 -22.67
C MET A 600 -28.28 3.69 -22.94
N LEU A 601 -27.12 4.08 -22.38
CA LEU A 601 -26.55 5.41 -22.64
C LEU A 601 -26.24 5.58 -24.14
N SER A 602 -26.56 6.75 -24.69
CA SER A 602 -26.28 7.07 -26.10
C SER A 602 -24.78 7.07 -26.39
N GLN A 603 -24.39 6.90 -27.65
CA GLN A 603 -22.97 6.91 -28.04
C GLN A 603 -22.26 8.22 -27.63
N THR A 604 -22.95 9.35 -27.71
CA THR A 604 -22.42 10.65 -27.27
C THR A 604 -22.14 10.66 -25.76
N MET A 605 -23.03 10.07 -24.95
CA MET A 605 -22.82 9.93 -23.51
C MET A 605 -21.67 8.96 -23.20
N GLN A 606 -21.53 7.87 -23.95
CA GLN A 606 -20.42 6.92 -23.81
C GLN A 606 -19.07 7.57 -24.12
N ASN A 607 -19.01 8.41 -25.16
CA ASN A 607 -17.78 9.06 -25.59
C ASN A 607 -17.20 10.02 -24.54
N GLN A 608 -18.01 10.50 -23.59
CA GLN A 608 -17.52 11.35 -22.49
C GLN A 608 -16.57 10.60 -21.55
N PHE A 609 -16.61 9.27 -21.52
CA PHE A 609 -15.74 8.42 -20.68
C PHE A 609 -14.54 7.83 -21.44
N GLN A 610 -14.21 8.38 -22.62
CA GLN A 610 -12.98 8.01 -23.32
C GLN A 610 -11.75 8.32 -22.44
N GLY A 611 -10.75 7.43 -22.48
CA GLY A 611 -9.57 7.53 -21.61
C GLY A 611 -9.77 7.01 -20.18
N PHE A 612 -10.98 6.58 -19.80
CA PHE A 612 -11.18 5.97 -18.47
C PHE A 612 -10.52 4.59 -18.35
N SER A 613 -10.61 3.77 -19.40
CA SER A 613 -9.98 2.44 -19.41
C SER A 613 -8.47 2.61 -19.34
N TYR A 614 -7.88 2.09 -18.27
CA TYR A 614 -6.49 2.26 -17.92
C TYR A 614 -5.91 0.91 -17.51
N ASN A 615 -5.15 0.33 -18.43
CA ASN A 615 -4.10 -0.63 -18.14
C ASN A 615 -2.82 0.23 -18.24
N ARG A 616 -2.26 0.70 -17.13
CA ARG A 616 -1.22 1.76 -17.09
C ARG A 616 -0.02 1.55 -18.03
N PRO A 617 0.33 2.56 -18.86
CA PRO A 617 1.68 3.13 -18.73
C PRO A 617 1.67 4.67 -18.72
N ILE A 618 2.86 5.28 -18.66
CA ILE A 618 3.24 6.72 -18.72
C ILE A 618 3.66 7.30 -17.34
N ALA A 619 4.70 8.14 -17.17
CA ALA A 619 6.10 8.24 -17.61
C ALA A 619 6.72 9.33 -16.72
N GLY A 620 7.96 9.15 -16.29
CA GLY A 620 8.66 10.19 -15.53
C GLY A 620 8.17 10.36 -14.09
N LEU A 621 8.69 9.55 -13.19
CA LEU A 621 9.48 10.09 -12.08
C LEU A 621 10.30 8.93 -11.53
N GLY A 622 11.61 9.18 -11.41
CA GLY A 622 12.58 8.18 -11.01
C GLY A 622 12.25 7.54 -9.68
N ASP A 623 12.83 6.37 -9.52
CA ASP A 623 13.02 5.68 -8.27
C ASP A 623 13.44 6.66 -7.17
N ALA A 624 12.48 7.05 -6.34
CA ALA A 624 12.69 7.85 -5.14
C ALA A 624 11.80 7.26 -4.06
N GLY A 625 12.29 6.18 -3.46
CA GLY A 625 12.04 5.97 -2.04
C GLY A 625 12.53 7.19 -1.27
N GLY A 626 11.66 8.18 -1.10
CA GLY A 626 11.95 9.42 -0.40
C GLY A 626 11.30 10.61 -1.09
N SER A 627 10.30 11.17 -0.40
CA SER A 627 9.81 12.54 -0.46
C SER A 627 9.60 13.18 -1.84
N VAL A 628 8.44 13.81 -2.01
CA VAL A 628 8.29 14.98 -2.88
C VAL A 628 9.56 15.82 -2.77
N LYS A 629 10.20 16.18 -3.91
CA LYS A 629 11.26 17.19 -3.94
C LYS A 629 10.68 18.42 -3.26
N ASP A 630 11.15 18.67 -2.06
CA ASP A 630 10.68 19.74 -1.21
C ASP A 630 11.09 21.08 -1.84
N PRO A 631 10.15 21.95 -2.25
CA PRO A 631 10.47 23.27 -2.75
C PRO A 631 11.00 24.22 -1.65
N SER A 632 10.98 23.81 -0.37
CA SER A 632 11.56 24.56 0.75
C SER A 632 13.03 24.25 1.03
N PHE A 633 13.65 23.30 0.31
CA PHE A 633 15.06 22.93 0.49
C PHE A 633 16.07 23.76 -0.33
N VAL A 634 15.67 24.91 -0.87
CA VAL A 634 16.60 25.92 -1.36
C VAL A 634 16.85 26.92 -0.24
N GLY A 635 17.82 26.64 0.64
CA GLY A 635 18.42 27.68 1.48
C GLY A 635 18.67 27.39 2.95
N SER A 636 19.11 26.20 3.37
CA SER A 636 19.60 26.03 4.75
C SER A 636 20.61 24.91 4.99
N ILE A 637 21.65 24.77 4.17
CA ILE A 637 22.90 24.13 4.64
C ILE A 637 24.08 24.91 4.05
N GLN A 638 24.67 25.80 4.87
CA GLN A 638 26.07 26.17 4.70
C GLN A 638 26.91 25.05 5.31
N ASP A 639 27.85 24.53 4.52
CA ASP A 639 28.87 23.58 4.93
C ASP A 639 29.61 24.04 6.19
N ARG A 640 29.62 23.19 7.23
CA ARG A 640 30.77 22.93 8.11
C ARG A 640 30.73 21.51 8.66
#